data_AF-A0A2B4S441-F1
#
_entry.id   AF-A0A2B4S441-F1
#
_cell.length_a   1.000
_cell.length_b   1.000
_cell.length_c   1.000
_cell.angle_alpha   90.00
_cell.angle_beta   90.00
_cell.angle_gamma   90.00
#
_symmetry.space_group_name_H-M   'P 1'
#
loop_
_entity.id
_entity.type
_entity.pdbx_description
1 polymer ?
#
loop_
_entity_poly.entity_id
_entity_poly.type
_entity_poly.pdbx_seq_one_letter_code
_entity_poly.pdbx_strand_id
1 'polypeptide(L)'
;MSNDTVPKPEDVNQLEPGVDKCLSVKLSRVQRCLHQQMEQDLDVQGMQLSFMIQSVSSGAMMAVWDLVPKLDDVKRMELGVDKSLFVKDLVLRLEDVKRIELGADKNFFVKVRGTAMGPKNACSYADLAMASIVNRAEINISPKTSMEIPQIEVSVEEVRDYLTGLDTSKACGPDGIPARLLKQCSQQIAPSLCAIFNVSLSSSRIPRECKSADITPIHKKEWEEPVDNYRPISLLPIVSKVLERCSFKTMYNHIKNFITKFQHGFLKNRSCVKQLLSVLHTIGQQVDQNTQTDVVYFDFAKAFDTVDHQILLAKLGASVATGRLHSWLTDYLGGRMQRVVIEGGASQWAPVISGVPQGSLLGPLLFTIFISDLPEETVDAVMVALYANDTKLYRSIKSMGDCISLQTTLTNLDEWSQRNNICFNTSKYKILTVTHKKKPLTYNYHLNQVQLKRVTNEKDVEVTLTSTLSWDHNVHIIVSKANRLLGLLKRTCPLLTDLSVRRTLYLALVKWQLSYATQVWSPSQVSLKTEIELSAEESDEMDLINSCCLKTPLSMGHPCHSPCLLAAAHGRILAFDCGNKSSFSIVFNLSSPAAIDVHYGFGLIFWSDLTERNIKRSNMDGTNITVIHDDTKSYGLAVEWSSLLLYWTDNSKHTILVSDFEGNNIRTVISRFPAFFPAGIVLDPHEGVMFWTQRLWGNVLRSTMYGAQAELLVRSNLSDPFGITLDRQNKLVFWMDEVTGAIESSDYDGNNRRSLFELKRRLFFSYIGIFFSWSYLFVTDIDGNGYKVDTFKGTVESHFYMNTTHTFGIVVFNSSLQLPELGRPTCNSPCLLVSSYDRIFALEFGNKLSYIVVSNLTVPLALDFHYNLGYIFWSDAERNIKRSNINGTSIKAIHNNACTRVCGDLAVEWNSLQLYWTDLTNGTISVSDLEGNNKSIVWFLKGGSPKGMSLDPYEG
;
A
#
# COMPACT_ATOMS: atom_id res chain seq x y z
N MET A 1 -59.07 38.12 20.93
CA MET A 1 -59.77 37.48 22.08
C MET A 1 -58.89 36.33 22.52
N SER A 2 -57.82 36.64 23.27
CA SER A 2 -57.75 36.50 24.73
C SER A 2 -57.84 35.03 25.14
N ASN A 3 -56.70 34.41 25.46
CA ASN A 3 -56.24 34.12 26.84
C ASN A 3 -56.72 32.70 27.23
N ASP A 4 -56.03 31.83 27.96
CA ASP A 4 -54.84 31.94 28.78
C ASP A 4 -54.42 30.52 29.25
N THR A 5 -53.11 30.29 29.34
CA THR A 5 -52.32 29.65 30.43
C THR A 5 -52.87 28.43 31.24
N VAL A 6 -52.19 27.26 31.26
CA VAL A 6 -51.12 26.78 32.20
C VAL A 6 -51.70 26.37 33.58
N PRO A 7 -51.41 25.16 34.16
CA PRO A 7 -50.08 24.83 34.73
C PRO A 7 -49.58 23.37 34.75
N LYS A 8 -48.24 23.24 34.92
CA LYS A 8 -47.43 22.07 35.37
C LYS A 8 -47.56 21.90 36.92
N PRO A 9 -46.85 21.02 37.69
CA PRO A 9 -45.78 20.04 37.39
C PRO A 9 -45.82 18.69 38.19
N GLU A 10 -44.70 17.94 38.11
CA GLU A 10 -44.12 16.98 39.10
C GLU A 10 -44.36 15.45 38.98
N ASP A 11 -43.27 14.80 38.53
CA ASP A 11 -42.56 13.59 39.01
C ASP A 11 -43.33 12.39 39.60
N VAL A 12 -43.07 11.19 39.04
CA VAL A 12 -42.23 10.13 39.63
C VAL A 12 -42.17 8.92 38.67
N ASN A 13 -40.95 8.41 38.48
CA ASN A 13 -40.58 7.20 37.73
C ASN A 13 -41.45 5.98 38.03
N GLN A 14 -41.80 5.20 36.99
CA GLN A 14 -41.61 3.73 36.95
C GLN A 14 -42.12 3.09 35.62
N LEU A 15 -41.31 2.13 35.13
CA LEU A 15 -41.64 0.94 34.31
C LEU A 15 -41.67 1.00 32.76
N GLU A 16 -40.58 0.44 32.21
CA GLU A 16 -40.37 -0.40 31.01
C GLU A 16 -40.55 0.11 29.56
N PRO A 17 -39.59 -0.24 28.65
CA PRO A 17 -39.62 0.14 27.25
C PRO A 17 -40.31 -0.92 26.38
N GLY A 18 -41.45 -0.55 25.80
CA GLY A 18 -42.05 -1.22 24.66
C GLY A 18 -42.13 -0.26 23.48
N VAL A 19 -41.87 -0.77 22.28
CA VAL A 19 -41.97 -0.11 20.96
C VAL A 19 -40.64 0.43 20.42
N ASP A 20 -39.79 -0.51 19.98
CA ASP A 20 -38.77 -0.24 18.98
C ASP A 20 -38.99 -1.18 17.78
N LYS A 21 -39.87 -0.78 16.86
CA LYS A 21 -40.07 -1.49 15.57
C LYS A 21 -40.42 -0.59 14.38
N CYS A 22 -40.19 0.72 14.48
CA CYS A 22 -40.44 1.64 13.35
C CYS A 22 -39.27 2.58 12.99
N LEU A 23 -38.15 2.60 13.73
CA LEU A 23 -36.96 3.36 13.36
C LEU A 23 -35.95 2.61 12.46
N SER A 24 -36.07 1.28 12.32
CA SER A 24 -35.09 0.45 11.60
C SER A 24 -35.22 0.44 10.08
N VAL A 25 -36.30 1.00 9.51
CA VAL A 25 -36.58 0.90 8.06
C VAL A 25 -36.32 2.21 7.28
N LYS A 26 -36.17 3.36 7.95
CA LYS A 26 -35.99 4.67 7.27
C LYS A 26 -34.55 5.21 7.26
N LEU A 27 -33.71 4.84 8.22
CA LEU A 27 -32.27 5.21 8.26
C LEU A 27 -31.39 4.39 7.30
N SER A 28 -31.88 3.27 6.77
CA SER A 28 -31.15 2.38 5.86
C SER A 28 -31.12 2.85 4.39
N ARG A 29 -31.92 3.87 4.04
CA ARG A 29 -31.98 4.44 2.68
C ARG A 29 -31.01 5.59 2.43
N VAL A 30 -30.64 6.35 3.47
CA VAL A 30 -29.78 7.54 3.34
C VAL A 30 -28.28 7.17 3.31
N GLN A 31 -27.86 6.17 4.10
CA GLN A 31 -26.47 5.70 4.16
C GLN A 31 -26.00 4.90 2.93
N ARG A 32 -26.92 4.43 2.09
CA ARG A 32 -26.61 3.63 0.90
C ARG A 32 -26.10 4.49 -0.27
N CYS A 33 -26.32 5.81 -0.24
CA CYS A 33 -25.91 6.75 -1.29
C CYS A 33 -24.42 7.16 -1.26
N LEU A 34 -23.74 7.01 -0.11
CA LEU A 34 -22.32 7.36 0.05
C LEU A 34 -21.37 6.17 -0.19
N HIS A 35 -21.92 4.96 -0.33
CA HIS A 35 -21.20 3.71 -0.15
C HIS A 35 -20.50 3.17 -1.41
N GLN A 36 -20.44 3.98 -2.46
CA GLN A 36 -20.37 3.41 -3.78
C GLN A 36 -19.71 4.39 -4.78
N GLN A 37 -18.41 4.57 -4.64
CA GLN A 37 -17.55 5.16 -5.65
C GLN A 37 -16.15 4.58 -5.45
N MET A 38 -15.55 4.01 -6.50
CA MET A 38 -14.13 3.67 -6.70
C MET A 38 -13.74 2.20 -6.43
N GLU A 39 -13.53 1.39 -7.49
CA GLU A 39 -12.18 1.01 -7.96
C GLU A 39 -12.15 0.28 -9.34
N GLN A 40 -11.01 0.48 -10.04
CA GLN A 40 -10.35 -0.26 -11.15
C GLN A 40 -10.88 -0.26 -12.60
N ASP A 41 -10.12 0.45 -13.47
CA ASP A 41 -9.58 -0.06 -14.75
C ASP A 41 -8.28 0.71 -15.07
N LEU A 42 -7.16 0.00 -14.98
CA LEU A 42 -5.80 0.44 -15.31
C LEU A 42 -5.63 0.51 -16.83
N ASP A 43 -5.91 1.67 -17.44
CA ASP A 43 -5.16 2.15 -18.63
C ASP A 43 -5.49 3.58 -19.12
N VAL A 44 -6.46 4.25 -18.49
CA VAL A 44 -6.88 5.61 -18.93
C VAL A 44 -6.91 6.65 -17.79
N GLN A 45 -6.68 6.23 -16.54
CA GLN A 45 -6.96 7.04 -15.33
C GLN A 45 -5.99 8.18 -14.99
N GLY A 46 -4.92 8.42 -15.76
CA GLY A 46 -3.99 9.52 -15.50
C GLY A 46 -4.62 10.92 -15.44
N MET A 47 -5.79 11.14 -16.04
CA MET A 47 -6.51 12.43 -15.98
C MET A 47 -7.56 12.55 -14.89
N GLN A 48 -8.28 11.48 -14.54
CA GLN A 48 -9.37 11.57 -13.57
C GLN A 48 -8.86 11.57 -12.11
N LEU A 49 -7.69 10.98 -11.83
CA LEU A 49 -7.05 11.09 -10.52
C LEU A 49 -6.73 12.56 -10.16
N SER A 50 -6.40 13.39 -11.15
CA SER A 50 -6.07 14.80 -10.94
C SER A 50 -7.27 15.64 -10.45
N PHE A 51 -8.52 15.21 -10.66
CA PHE A 51 -9.70 15.96 -10.20
C PHE A 51 -10.06 15.64 -8.74
N MET A 52 -9.76 14.43 -8.28
CA MET A 52 -10.00 14.02 -6.90
C MET A 52 -8.88 14.43 -5.93
N ILE A 53 -7.63 14.55 -6.43
CA ILE A 53 -6.46 14.94 -5.62
C ILE A 53 -6.59 16.35 -5.01
N GLN A 54 -7.48 17.21 -5.52
CA GLN A 54 -7.71 18.52 -4.91
C GLN A 54 -8.85 18.56 -3.87
N SER A 55 -9.70 17.52 -3.75
CA SER A 55 -10.86 17.55 -2.82
C SER A 55 -10.72 16.70 -1.57
N VAL A 56 -9.77 15.77 -1.55
CA VAL A 56 -9.62 14.84 -0.42
C VAL A 56 -8.25 15.09 0.17
N SER A 57 -8.18 15.80 1.29
CA SER A 57 -7.03 15.78 2.18
C SER A 57 -6.92 14.40 2.83
N SER A 58 -6.68 13.35 2.03
CA SER A 58 -6.42 11.98 2.46
C SER A 58 -6.41 11.02 1.25
N GLY A 59 -5.22 10.61 0.77
CA GLY A 59 -5.09 9.34 0.03
C GLY A 59 -5.63 8.14 0.84
N ALA A 60 -5.71 8.32 2.15
CA ALA A 60 -6.41 7.55 3.15
C ALA A 60 -7.83 7.07 2.76
N MET A 61 -8.64 7.90 2.09
CA MET A 61 -10.04 7.55 1.81
C MET A 61 -10.17 6.52 0.68
N MET A 62 -9.28 6.54 -0.32
CA MET A 62 -9.26 5.59 -1.43
C MET A 62 -9.15 4.14 -0.96
N ALA A 63 -8.13 3.83 -0.18
CA ALA A 63 -7.91 2.46 0.26
C ALA A 63 -8.80 2.03 1.46
N VAL A 64 -9.56 2.95 2.07
CA VAL A 64 -10.72 2.61 2.91
C VAL A 64 -11.94 2.21 2.06
N TRP A 65 -12.09 2.79 0.86
CA TRP A 65 -13.21 2.50 -0.05
C TRP A 65 -12.99 1.23 -0.90
N ASP A 66 -11.74 0.91 -1.27
CA ASP A 66 -11.36 -0.40 -1.87
C ASP A 66 -11.65 -1.58 -0.94
N LEU A 67 -11.85 -1.27 0.35
CA LEU A 67 -12.10 -2.18 1.45
C LEU A 67 -13.59 -2.53 1.60
N VAL A 68 -14.47 -1.67 1.09
CA VAL A 68 -15.92 -1.79 1.25
C VAL A 68 -16.53 -2.97 0.48
N PRO A 69 -16.10 -3.28 -0.77
CA PRO A 69 -16.52 -4.51 -1.45
C PRO A 69 -16.04 -5.78 -0.73
N LYS A 70 -14.83 -5.75 -0.16
CA LYS A 70 -14.24 -6.87 0.59
C LYS A 70 -14.93 -7.10 1.94
N LEU A 71 -15.46 -6.05 2.56
CA LEU A 71 -16.35 -6.12 3.73
C LEU A 71 -17.77 -6.59 3.37
N ASP A 72 -18.25 -6.35 2.15
CA ASP A 72 -19.52 -6.90 1.67
C ASP A 72 -19.45 -8.42 1.45
N ASP A 73 -18.28 -8.99 1.15
CA ASP A 73 -18.08 -10.46 1.14
C ASP A 73 -18.17 -11.08 2.54
N VAL A 74 -17.84 -10.33 3.60
CA VAL A 74 -18.01 -10.76 5.01
C VAL A 74 -19.49 -10.81 5.45
N LYS A 75 -20.41 -10.20 4.68
CA LYS A 75 -21.86 -10.37 4.90
C LYS A 75 -22.36 -11.78 4.54
N ARG A 76 -21.61 -12.56 3.75
CA ARG A 76 -22.01 -13.91 3.32
C ARG A 76 -21.58 -15.03 4.28
N MET A 77 -20.79 -14.74 5.31
CA MET A 77 -20.41 -15.71 6.34
C MET A 77 -21.36 -15.65 7.55
N GLU A 78 -22.12 -16.74 7.72
CA GLU A 78 -23.08 -17.00 8.80
C GLU A 78 -22.41 -17.03 10.18
N LEU A 79 -22.38 -15.89 10.89
CA LEU A 79 -22.17 -15.84 12.34
C LEU A 79 -22.97 -14.65 12.91
N GLY A 80 -23.91 -14.96 13.80
CA GLY A 80 -24.99 -14.08 14.28
C GLY A 80 -24.58 -12.96 15.23
N VAL A 81 -23.85 -11.96 14.73
CA VAL A 81 -23.65 -10.67 15.41
C VAL A 81 -24.11 -9.55 14.47
N ASP A 82 -24.81 -8.54 14.99
CA ASP A 82 -25.41 -7.45 14.23
C ASP A 82 -24.35 -6.48 13.64
N LYS A 83 -23.74 -6.91 12.53
CA LYS A 83 -22.63 -6.27 11.81
C LYS A 83 -22.95 -4.84 11.30
N SER A 84 -24.20 -4.40 11.30
CA SER A 84 -24.60 -3.07 10.81
C SER A 84 -24.31 -1.93 11.79
N LEU A 85 -24.29 -2.23 13.09
CA LEU A 85 -23.99 -1.25 14.15
C LEU A 85 -22.51 -0.87 14.15
N PHE A 86 -21.65 -1.85 13.84
CA PHE A 86 -20.20 -1.70 13.83
C PHE A 86 -19.69 -0.82 12.67
N VAL A 87 -20.20 -1.03 11.46
CA VAL A 87 -19.86 -0.18 10.30
C VAL A 87 -20.35 1.25 10.52
N LYS A 88 -21.51 1.44 11.16
CA LYS A 88 -22.01 2.76 11.56
C LYS A 88 -21.11 3.46 12.56
N ASP A 89 -20.65 2.76 13.60
CA ASP A 89 -19.75 3.30 14.62
C ASP A 89 -18.36 3.64 14.04
N LEU A 90 -17.86 2.84 13.09
CA LEU A 90 -16.61 3.09 12.39
C LEU A 90 -16.68 4.34 11.50
N VAL A 91 -17.76 4.50 10.72
CA VAL A 91 -17.98 5.68 9.87
C VAL A 91 -18.16 6.95 10.70
N LEU A 92 -18.93 6.88 11.80
CA LEU A 92 -19.11 8.02 12.72
C LEU A 92 -17.79 8.43 13.39
N ARG A 93 -16.93 7.47 13.77
CA ARG A 93 -15.62 7.77 14.37
C ARG A 93 -14.60 8.28 13.36
N LEU A 94 -14.70 7.89 12.10
CA LEU A 94 -13.90 8.46 11.00
C LEU A 94 -14.37 9.88 10.64
N GLU A 95 -15.67 10.18 10.75
CA GLU A 95 -16.21 11.54 10.67
C GLU A 95 -15.74 12.42 11.85
N ASP A 96 -15.66 11.85 13.07
CA ASP A 96 -15.10 12.54 14.23
C ASP A 96 -13.60 12.85 14.06
N VAL A 97 -12.84 12.02 13.35
CA VAL A 97 -11.43 12.31 13.02
C VAL A 97 -11.33 13.51 12.08
N LYS A 98 -12.27 13.65 11.14
CA LYS A 98 -12.39 14.85 10.29
C LYS A 98 -12.73 16.10 11.12
N ARG A 99 -13.54 15.98 12.18
CA ARG A 99 -13.83 17.07 13.14
C ARG A 99 -12.63 17.41 14.04
N ILE A 100 -11.84 16.41 14.44
CA ILE A 100 -10.66 16.58 15.29
C ILE A 100 -9.45 17.12 14.49
N GLU A 101 -9.33 16.78 13.20
CA GLU A 101 -8.34 17.36 12.28
C GLU A 101 -8.50 18.89 12.08
N LEU A 102 -9.65 19.43 12.47
CA LEU A 102 -10.08 20.81 12.29
C LEU A 102 -10.23 21.58 13.63
N GLY A 103 -9.62 21.08 14.72
CA GLY A 103 -9.33 21.89 15.91
C GLY A 103 -10.51 22.41 16.75
N ALA A 104 -11.68 21.77 16.74
CA ALA A 104 -12.80 22.20 17.58
C ALA A 104 -12.78 21.54 18.97
N ASP A 105 -12.62 22.36 20.00
CA ASP A 105 -12.64 21.96 21.40
C ASP A 105 -14.07 21.58 21.85
N LYS A 106 -14.17 20.52 22.68
CA LYS A 106 -15.43 20.01 23.21
C LYS A 106 -15.96 20.92 24.32
N ASN A 107 -16.73 21.93 23.97
CA ASN A 107 -17.77 22.52 24.82
C ASN A 107 -18.55 23.54 23.99
N PHE A 108 -19.84 23.33 23.78
CA PHE A 108 -20.89 24.35 23.96
C PHE A 108 -22.26 23.82 23.47
N PHE A 109 -23.12 23.49 24.42
CA PHE A 109 -24.57 23.53 24.23
C PHE A 109 -25.00 25.00 24.35
N VAL A 110 -25.30 25.70 23.26
CA VAL A 110 -26.05 26.97 23.34
C VAL A 110 -27.19 27.01 22.32
N LYS A 111 -28.38 27.20 22.89
CA LYS A 111 -29.66 27.57 22.27
C LYS A 111 -29.50 28.61 21.17
N VAL A 112 -30.02 28.27 19.99
CA VAL A 112 -30.34 29.24 18.94
C VAL A 112 -31.42 30.19 19.46
N ARG A 113 -31.07 31.46 19.67
CA ARG A 113 -31.99 32.60 19.60
C ARG A 113 -31.46 33.55 18.55
N GLY A 114 -32.24 33.74 17.50
CA GLY A 114 -31.86 34.52 16.33
C GLY A 114 -31.59 35.98 16.66
N THR A 115 -30.53 36.52 16.07
CA THR A 115 -30.34 37.94 15.82
C THR A 115 -29.60 38.11 14.49
N ALA A 116 -30.20 38.90 13.60
CA ALA A 116 -29.64 39.31 12.34
C ALA A 116 -28.38 40.17 12.56
N MET A 117 -27.32 39.93 11.79
CA MET A 117 -26.25 40.91 11.57
C MET A 117 -25.91 40.99 10.07
N GLY A 118 -25.87 42.23 9.59
CA GLY A 118 -25.76 42.61 8.18
C GLY A 118 -24.35 42.51 7.56
N PRO A 119 -24.22 42.89 6.28
CA PRO A 119 -23.06 42.56 5.46
C PRO A 119 -21.91 43.53 5.75
N LYS A 120 -20.71 42.98 6.01
CA LYS A 120 -19.47 43.73 5.88
C LYS A 120 -18.47 42.95 5.05
N ASN A 121 -18.09 43.56 3.93
CA ASN A 121 -16.92 43.30 3.08
C ASN A 121 -16.95 42.08 2.16
N ALA A 122 -18.08 41.85 1.48
CA ALA A 122 -18.07 41.17 0.19
C ALA A 122 -17.75 42.21 -0.91
N CYS A 123 -16.75 41.92 -1.75
CA CYS A 123 -16.56 42.63 -3.01
C CYS A 123 -17.90 42.59 -3.76
N SER A 124 -18.46 43.76 -4.06
CA SER A 124 -19.81 43.88 -4.55
C SER A 124 -19.92 43.21 -5.94
N TYR A 125 -20.77 42.18 -6.04
CA TYR A 125 -21.15 41.57 -7.32
C TYR A 125 -21.94 42.55 -8.23
N ALA A 126 -22.34 43.71 -7.70
CA ALA A 126 -23.08 44.73 -8.44
C ALA A 126 -22.18 45.53 -9.39
N ASP A 127 -20.89 45.70 -9.07
CA ASP A 127 -19.97 46.49 -9.89
C ASP A 127 -19.51 45.74 -11.15
N LEU A 128 -19.55 44.40 -11.13
CA LEU A 128 -19.23 43.55 -12.30
C LEU A 128 -20.37 43.49 -13.33
N ALA A 129 -21.62 43.74 -12.92
CA ALA A 129 -22.75 43.76 -13.84
C ALA A 129 -22.78 45.02 -14.72
N MET A 130 -22.27 46.15 -14.21
CA MET A 130 -22.25 47.43 -14.93
C MET A 130 -21.06 47.60 -15.90
N ALA A 131 -20.04 46.74 -15.80
CA ALA A 131 -18.92 46.72 -16.75
C ALA A 131 -19.28 46.05 -18.09
N SER A 132 -20.48 45.45 -18.24
CA SER A 132 -20.91 44.71 -19.43
C SER A 132 -21.25 45.57 -20.67
N ILE A 133 -21.05 46.89 -20.64
CA ILE A 133 -21.41 47.80 -21.75
C ILE A 133 -20.22 48.58 -22.34
N VAL A 134 -18.98 48.44 -21.84
CA VAL A 134 -17.85 49.22 -22.38
C VAL A 134 -16.87 48.35 -23.18
N ASN A 135 -16.83 48.63 -24.48
CA ASN A 135 -15.86 48.20 -25.50
C ASN A 135 -15.70 46.69 -25.78
N ARG A 136 -16.42 46.24 -26.82
CA ARG A 136 -16.04 45.08 -27.63
C ARG A 136 -14.70 45.36 -28.34
N ALA A 137 -13.59 45.09 -27.67
CA ALA A 137 -12.32 44.93 -28.37
C ALA A 137 -12.34 43.56 -29.06
N GLU A 138 -12.09 43.52 -30.37
CA GLU A 138 -11.87 42.28 -31.11
C GLU A 138 -10.75 41.49 -30.41
N ILE A 139 -11.09 40.29 -29.92
CA ILE A 139 -10.15 39.39 -29.28
C ILE A 139 -9.24 38.83 -30.39
N ASN A 140 -8.12 39.53 -30.62
CA ASN A 140 -7.18 39.23 -31.69
C ASN A 140 -6.21 38.12 -31.23
N ILE A 141 -6.69 36.88 -31.17
CA ILE A 141 -5.85 35.70 -30.91
C ILE A 141 -5.22 35.26 -32.22
N SER A 142 -3.88 35.26 -32.30
CA SER A 142 -3.16 34.78 -33.48
C SER A 142 -3.40 33.28 -33.69
N PRO A 143 -3.79 32.84 -34.91
CA PRO A 143 -4.09 31.43 -35.17
C PRO A 143 -2.80 30.60 -35.16
N LYS A 144 -2.69 29.67 -34.19
CA LYS A 144 -1.58 28.72 -34.12
C LYS A 144 -1.91 27.48 -34.95
N THR A 145 -1.79 27.58 -36.28
CA THR A 145 -1.94 26.47 -37.26
C THR A 145 -3.25 25.67 -37.17
N SER A 146 -4.16 25.89 -38.12
CA SER A 146 -5.41 25.14 -38.25
C SER A 146 -5.14 23.71 -38.74
N MET A 147 -5.31 22.71 -37.88
CA MET A 147 -5.52 21.31 -38.30
C MET A 147 -6.98 20.95 -38.04
N GLU A 148 -7.68 20.47 -39.07
CA GLU A 148 -9.01 19.88 -38.90
C GLU A 148 -8.88 18.54 -38.16
N ILE A 149 -9.65 18.35 -37.10
CA ILE A 149 -9.70 17.07 -36.38
C ILE A 149 -10.53 16.11 -37.25
N PRO A 150 -10.03 14.87 -37.52
CA PRO A 150 -10.77 13.88 -38.29
C PRO A 150 -12.13 13.56 -37.63
N GLN A 151 -13.11 13.22 -38.47
CA GLN A 151 -14.45 12.83 -38.02
C GLN A 151 -14.37 11.71 -36.97
N ILE A 152 -14.99 11.93 -35.81
CA ILE A 152 -15.04 10.94 -34.73
C ILE A 152 -16.17 9.96 -35.06
N GLU A 153 -15.82 8.72 -35.36
CA GLU A 153 -16.76 7.61 -35.48
C GLU A 153 -16.55 6.65 -34.31
N VAL A 154 -17.65 6.32 -33.64
CA VAL A 154 -17.67 5.45 -32.46
C VAL A 154 -18.14 4.07 -32.88
N SER A 155 -17.44 3.02 -32.47
CA SER A 155 -17.84 1.63 -32.72
C SER A 155 -18.71 1.07 -31.60
N VAL A 156 -19.48 0.01 -31.90
CA VAL A 156 -20.32 -0.66 -30.91
C VAL A 156 -19.47 -1.33 -29.83
N GLU A 157 -18.33 -1.89 -30.23
CA GLU A 157 -17.37 -2.55 -29.34
C GLU A 157 -16.81 -1.54 -28.33
N GLU A 158 -16.42 -0.35 -28.77
CA GLU A 158 -15.87 0.69 -27.88
C GLU A 158 -16.90 1.15 -26.83
N VAL A 159 -18.17 1.35 -27.24
CA VAL A 159 -19.24 1.67 -26.30
C VAL A 159 -19.48 0.54 -25.32
N ARG A 160 -19.52 -0.71 -25.80
CA ARG A 160 -19.72 -1.88 -24.96
C ARG A 160 -18.61 -2.02 -23.92
N ASP A 161 -17.36 -1.86 -24.31
CA ASP A 161 -16.20 -1.95 -23.41
C ASP A 161 -16.25 -0.85 -22.33
N TYR A 162 -16.72 0.36 -22.66
CA TYR A 162 -16.94 1.41 -21.66
C TYR A 162 -18.11 1.12 -20.74
N LEU A 163 -19.17 0.44 -21.20
CA LEU A 163 -20.30 0.04 -20.37
C LEU A 163 -19.94 -1.10 -19.43
N THR A 164 -19.15 -2.08 -19.87
CA THR A 164 -18.67 -3.19 -19.03
C THR A 164 -17.69 -2.70 -17.97
N GLY A 165 -16.83 -1.73 -18.29
CA GLY A 165 -15.92 -1.05 -17.36
C GLY A 165 -16.59 -0.02 -16.42
N LEU A 166 -17.92 0.11 -16.41
CA LEU A 166 -18.59 1.02 -15.48
C LEU A 166 -18.46 0.54 -14.04
N ASP A 167 -18.15 1.50 -13.17
CA ASP A 167 -18.21 1.32 -11.73
C ASP A 167 -19.68 1.35 -11.29
N THR A 168 -20.20 0.17 -10.91
CA THR A 168 -21.62 -0.03 -10.54
C THR A 168 -22.03 0.73 -9.29
N SER A 169 -21.05 1.27 -8.59
CA SER A 169 -21.24 1.94 -7.35
C SER A 169 -21.67 3.41 -7.59
N LYS A 170 -21.19 4.07 -8.65
CA LYS A 170 -21.41 5.51 -8.85
C LYS A 170 -22.88 5.95 -8.81
N ALA A 171 -23.13 7.05 -8.08
CA ALA A 171 -24.43 7.71 -8.04
C ALA A 171 -24.94 8.06 -9.44
N CYS A 172 -26.24 7.84 -9.66
CA CYS A 172 -26.91 8.17 -10.92
C CYS A 172 -27.12 9.69 -11.05
N GLY A 173 -27.30 10.15 -12.29
CA GLY A 173 -27.66 11.53 -12.57
C GLY A 173 -29.16 11.78 -12.42
N PRO A 174 -29.65 12.92 -12.94
CA PRO A 174 -31.07 13.28 -12.93
C PRO A 174 -31.98 12.28 -13.68
N ASP A 175 -31.40 11.44 -14.54
CA ASP A 175 -32.07 10.40 -15.31
C ASP A 175 -32.49 9.18 -14.45
N GLY A 176 -31.92 9.04 -13.24
CA GLY A 176 -32.23 7.94 -12.32
C GLY A 176 -31.75 6.57 -12.80
N ILE A 177 -30.91 6.52 -13.85
CA ILE A 177 -30.42 5.25 -14.43
C ILE A 177 -29.16 4.81 -13.66
N PRO A 178 -29.17 3.67 -12.94
CA PRO A 178 -28.02 3.20 -12.20
C PRO A 178 -26.96 2.57 -13.12
N ALA A 179 -25.68 2.75 -12.77
CA ALA A 179 -24.54 2.17 -13.50
C ALA A 179 -24.66 0.64 -13.64
N ARG A 180 -25.20 -0.03 -12.62
CA ARG A 180 -25.41 -1.49 -12.60
C ARG A 180 -26.26 -1.98 -13.78
N LEU A 181 -27.33 -1.26 -14.12
CA LEU A 181 -28.22 -1.65 -15.21
C LEU A 181 -27.53 -1.51 -16.57
N LEU A 182 -26.80 -0.41 -16.77
CA LEU A 182 -26.03 -0.17 -17.99
C LEU A 182 -24.91 -1.21 -18.20
N LYS A 183 -24.26 -1.66 -17.11
CA LYS A 183 -23.23 -2.69 -17.15
C LYS A 183 -23.80 -4.07 -17.51
N GLN A 184 -24.88 -4.48 -16.84
CA GLN A 184 -25.50 -5.81 -17.06
C GLN A 184 -26.17 -5.94 -18.43
N CYS A 185 -26.73 -4.85 -18.96
CA CYS A 185 -27.39 -4.82 -20.27
C CYS A 185 -26.51 -4.22 -21.37
N SER A 186 -25.18 -4.18 -21.16
CA SER A 186 -24.23 -3.53 -22.06
C SER A 186 -24.30 -4.09 -23.49
N GLN A 187 -24.45 -5.41 -23.64
CA GLN A 187 -24.52 -6.08 -24.94
C GLN A 187 -25.73 -5.64 -25.77
N GLN A 188 -26.88 -5.45 -25.13
CA GLN A 188 -28.13 -5.08 -25.80
C GLN A 188 -28.24 -3.56 -26.02
N ILE A 189 -27.69 -2.76 -25.11
CA ILE A 189 -27.82 -1.29 -25.15
C ILE A 189 -26.73 -0.64 -26.04
N ALA A 190 -25.54 -1.23 -26.13
CA ALA A 190 -24.41 -0.65 -26.86
C ALA A 190 -24.72 -0.28 -28.33
N PRO A 191 -25.41 -1.11 -29.14
CA PRO A 191 -25.73 -0.75 -30.53
C PRO A 191 -26.61 0.50 -30.62
N SER A 192 -27.59 0.63 -29.73
CA SER A 192 -28.52 1.76 -29.71
C SER A 192 -27.82 3.06 -29.27
N LEU A 193 -27.00 2.99 -28.22
CA LEU A 193 -26.21 4.14 -27.78
C LEU A 193 -25.17 4.56 -28.82
N CYS A 194 -24.51 3.60 -29.47
CA CYS A 194 -23.57 3.87 -30.55
C CYS A 194 -24.24 4.66 -31.69
N ALA A 195 -25.44 4.25 -32.12
CA ALA A 195 -26.20 5.00 -33.13
C ALA A 195 -26.51 6.44 -32.68
N ILE A 196 -26.94 6.63 -31.43
CA ILE A 196 -27.21 7.97 -30.86
C ILE A 196 -25.94 8.81 -30.80
N PHE A 197 -24.80 8.24 -30.39
CA PHE A 197 -23.53 8.94 -30.29
C PHE A 197 -23.00 9.37 -31.65
N ASN A 198 -23.09 8.51 -32.67
CA ASN A 198 -22.70 8.86 -34.03
C ASN A 198 -23.60 9.94 -34.65
N VAL A 199 -24.91 9.92 -34.36
CA VAL A 199 -25.83 11.01 -34.76
C VAL A 199 -25.49 12.32 -34.04
N SER A 200 -25.19 12.27 -32.74
CA SER A 200 -24.79 13.43 -31.94
C SER A 200 -23.52 14.09 -32.49
N LEU A 201 -22.49 13.28 -32.79
CA LEU A 201 -21.21 13.74 -33.31
C LEU A 201 -21.31 14.25 -34.76
N SER A 202 -22.10 13.60 -35.62
CA SER A 202 -22.29 14.03 -37.01
C SER A 202 -23.14 15.28 -37.15
N SER A 203 -24.17 15.45 -36.30
CA SER A 203 -25.05 16.61 -36.29
C SER A 203 -24.55 17.77 -35.43
N SER A 204 -23.43 17.60 -34.72
CA SER A 204 -22.88 18.56 -33.76
C SER A 204 -23.89 18.99 -32.67
N ARG A 205 -24.77 18.07 -32.23
CA ARG A 205 -25.81 18.33 -31.22
C ARG A 205 -25.83 17.25 -30.14
N ILE A 206 -25.92 17.69 -28.90
CA ILE A 206 -25.96 16.84 -27.72
C ILE A 206 -27.40 16.59 -27.27
N PRO A 207 -27.77 15.35 -26.93
CA PRO A 207 -29.09 15.04 -26.38
C PRO A 207 -29.43 15.92 -25.18
N ARG A 208 -30.66 16.41 -25.13
CA ARG A 208 -31.10 17.38 -24.10
C ARG A 208 -30.99 16.79 -22.70
N GLU A 209 -31.24 15.50 -22.57
CA GLU A 209 -31.17 14.73 -21.34
C GLU A 209 -29.73 14.71 -20.77
N CYS A 210 -28.71 14.80 -21.63
CA CYS A 210 -27.31 14.89 -21.22
C CYS A 210 -26.89 16.30 -20.75
N LYS A 211 -27.75 17.31 -20.89
CA LYS A 211 -27.47 18.71 -20.52
C LYS A 211 -27.96 19.09 -19.12
N SER A 212 -28.60 18.17 -18.40
CA SER A 212 -29.09 18.37 -17.04
C SER A 212 -28.14 17.77 -16.00
N ALA A 213 -27.92 18.47 -14.89
CA ALA A 213 -27.05 18.02 -13.80
C ALA A 213 -27.65 18.26 -12.41
N ASP A 214 -27.45 17.31 -11.49
CA ASP A 214 -27.76 17.49 -10.06
C ASP A 214 -26.47 17.90 -9.33
N ILE A 215 -26.51 19.00 -8.58
CA ILE A 215 -25.39 19.50 -7.77
C ILE A 215 -25.49 18.93 -6.37
N THR A 216 -24.46 18.19 -5.97
CA THR A 216 -24.29 17.73 -4.59
C THR A 216 -23.17 18.55 -3.93
N PRO A 217 -23.48 19.39 -2.93
CA PRO A 217 -22.47 20.18 -2.23
C PRO A 217 -21.62 19.30 -1.30
N ILE A 218 -20.30 19.35 -1.45
CA ILE A 218 -19.34 18.64 -0.60
C ILE A 218 -18.55 19.63 0.25
N HIS A 219 -18.60 19.45 1.57
CA HIS A 219 -17.95 20.34 2.55
C HIS A 219 -16.42 20.19 2.59
N LYS A 220 -15.69 21.33 2.66
CA LYS A 220 -14.22 21.41 2.52
C LYS A 220 -13.47 21.94 3.76
N LYS A 221 -14.08 22.66 4.70
CA LYS A 221 -13.36 23.41 5.78
C LYS A 221 -14.07 23.34 7.13
N GLU A 222 -13.39 23.66 8.23
CA GLU A 222 -13.88 23.54 9.64
C GLU A 222 -15.31 24.00 9.94
N TRP A 223 -15.78 25.07 9.27
CA TRP A 223 -17.06 25.70 9.57
C TRP A 223 -18.12 25.35 8.50
N GLU A 224 -19.26 24.81 8.92
CA GLU A 224 -20.38 24.39 8.05
C GLU A 224 -21.26 25.57 7.59
N GLU A 225 -21.10 26.77 8.15
CA GLU A 225 -22.03 27.88 7.89
C GLU A 225 -21.81 28.63 6.55
N PRO A 226 -20.59 28.90 6.06
CA PRO A 226 -20.40 29.63 4.81
C PRO A 226 -20.62 28.73 3.58
N VAL A 227 -21.49 29.16 2.65
CA VAL A 227 -21.73 28.46 1.36
C VAL A 227 -20.42 28.27 0.56
N ASP A 228 -19.47 29.20 0.67
CA ASP A 228 -18.16 29.13 0.00
C ASP A 228 -17.27 27.98 0.48
N ASN A 229 -17.64 27.30 1.58
CA ASN A 229 -16.94 26.11 2.07
C ASN A 229 -17.42 24.82 1.41
N TYR A 230 -18.44 24.87 0.54
CA TYR A 230 -18.95 23.72 -0.20
C TYR A 230 -18.47 23.73 -1.66
N ARG A 231 -18.06 22.56 -2.15
CA ARG A 231 -17.76 22.31 -3.56
C ARG A 231 -19.01 21.81 -4.27
N PRO A 232 -19.46 22.45 -5.36
CA PRO A 232 -20.60 21.98 -6.13
C PRO A 232 -20.19 20.85 -7.08
N ILE A 233 -20.43 19.59 -6.70
CA ILE A 233 -20.16 18.45 -7.61
C ILE A 233 -21.37 18.20 -8.50
N SER A 234 -21.16 18.25 -9.81
CA SER A 234 -22.16 18.00 -10.84
C SER A 234 -22.28 16.51 -11.13
N LEU A 235 -23.39 15.90 -10.70
CA LEU A 235 -23.80 14.56 -11.08
C LEU A 235 -24.44 14.60 -12.47
N LEU A 236 -23.63 14.27 -13.48
CA LEU A 236 -24.08 14.11 -14.87
C LEU A 236 -24.65 12.71 -15.12
N PRO A 237 -25.62 12.57 -16.05
CA PRO A 237 -26.07 11.28 -16.55
C PRO A 237 -24.91 10.38 -16.96
N ILE A 238 -24.99 9.10 -16.62
CA ILE A 238 -23.89 8.15 -16.87
C ILE A 238 -23.66 7.99 -18.38
N VAL A 239 -24.75 7.98 -19.16
CA VAL A 239 -24.71 7.94 -20.63
C VAL A 239 -23.93 9.14 -21.20
N SER A 240 -24.08 10.33 -20.61
CA SER A 240 -23.31 11.52 -21.00
C SER A 240 -21.81 11.29 -20.77
N LYS A 241 -21.42 10.66 -19.66
CA LYS A 241 -20.01 10.36 -19.36
C LYS A 241 -19.42 9.34 -20.33
N VAL A 242 -20.21 8.38 -20.82
CA VAL A 242 -19.78 7.44 -21.86
C VAL A 242 -19.54 8.17 -23.18
N LEU A 243 -20.46 9.05 -23.60
CA LEU A 243 -20.28 9.90 -24.80
C LEU A 243 -19.04 10.79 -24.70
N GLU A 244 -18.83 11.42 -23.53
CA GLU A 244 -17.63 12.20 -23.24
C GLU A 244 -16.37 11.35 -23.38
N ARG A 245 -16.39 10.10 -22.89
CA ARG A 245 -15.24 9.18 -22.93
C ARG A 245 -14.86 8.76 -24.35
N CYS A 246 -15.85 8.45 -25.20
CA CYS A 246 -15.61 8.18 -26.62
C CYS A 246 -14.96 9.39 -27.31
N SER A 247 -15.48 10.59 -27.06
CA SER A 247 -14.99 11.83 -27.68
C SER A 247 -13.60 12.22 -27.15
N PHE A 248 -13.36 11.99 -25.86
CA PHE A 248 -12.14 12.38 -25.15
C PHE A 248 -10.89 11.73 -25.73
N LYS A 249 -10.94 10.43 -26.07
CA LYS A 249 -9.79 9.67 -26.58
C LYS A 249 -9.23 10.31 -27.86
N THR A 250 -10.10 10.61 -28.81
CA THR A 250 -9.71 11.24 -30.08
C THR A 250 -9.30 12.69 -29.87
N MET A 251 -10.06 13.46 -29.10
CA MET A 251 -9.72 14.85 -28.78
C MET A 251 -8.36 14.99 -28.11
N TYR A 252 -8.11 14.21 -27.06
CA TYR A 252 -6.87 14.32 -26.29
C TYR A 252 -5.62 14.03 -27.14
N ASN A 253 -5.68 13.05 -28.05
CA ASN A 253 -4.55 12.72 -28.91
C ASN A 253 -4.12 13.87 -29.83
N HIS A 254 -5.06 14.72 -30.25
CA HIS A 254 -4.77 15.90 -31.07
C HIS A 254 -4.38 17.11 -30.19
N ILE A 255 -5.05 17.29 -29.05
CA ILE A 255 -4.90 18.46 -28.19
C ILE A 255 -3.61 18.41 -27.35
N LYS A 256 -3.11 17.21 -27.01
CA LYS A 256 -1.97 17.04 -26.09
C LYS A 256 -0.71 17.83 -26.48
N ASN A 257 -0.51 18.10 -27.78
CA ASN A 257 0.66 18.83 -28.28
C ASN A 257 0.53 20.35 -28.16
N PHE A 258 -0.70 20.87 -28.02
CA PHE A 258 -0.99 22.30 -27.89
C PHE A 258 -1.06 22.75 -26.42
N ILE A 259 -1.28 21.81 -25.50
CA ILE A 259 -1.27 22.11 -24.07
C ILE A 259 0.14 22.47 -23.62
N THR A 260 0.25 23.54 -22.84
CA THR A 260 1.54 24.02 -22.32
C THR A 260 2.30 22.94 -21.54
N LYS A 261 3.60 22.82 -21.82
CA LYS A 261 4.51 21.86 -21.15
C LYS A 261 4.65 22.08 -19.64
N PHE A 262 4.27 23.27 -19.15
CA PHE A 262 4.36 23.66 -17.75
C PHE A 262 3.20 23.12 -16.90
N GLN A 263 2.09 22.71 -17.53
CA GLN A 263 0.96 22.08 -16.85
C GLN A 263 1.28 20.63 -16.49
N HIS A 264 1.07 20.29 -15.22
CA HIS A 264 1.27 18.95 -14.68
C HIS A 264 -0.01 18.33 -14.11
N GLY A 265 -1.09 19.11 -13.94
CA GLY A 265 -2.42 18.60 -13.59
C GLY A 265 -3.18 18.15 -14.84
N PHE A 266 -4.10 17.19 -14.66
CA PHE A 266 -5.02 16.66 -15.67
C PHE A 266 -4.38 16.09 -16.94
N LEU A 267 -3.10 15.72 -16.91
CA LEU A 267 -2.37 15.19 -18.06
C LEU A 267 -1.75 13.83 -17.74
N LYS A 268 -1.79 12.90 -18.71
CA LYS A 268 -1.10 11.62 -18.58
C LYS A 268 0.42 11.82 -18.46
N ASN A 269 1.10 10.97 -17.69
CA ASN A 269 2.56 10.98 -17.48
C ASN A 269 3.12 12.27 -16.84
N ARG A 270 2.27 13.02 -16.14
CA ARG A 270 2.61 14.18 -15.32
C ARG A 270 2.05 13.94 -13.92
N SER A 271 2.84 14.24 -12.88
CA SER A 271 2.47 14.02 -11.49
C SER A 271 2.84 15.23 -10.63
N CYS A 272 2.23 15.31 -9.44
CA CYS A 272 2.59 16.26 -8.39
C CYS A 272 4.11 16.27 -8.14
N VAL A 273 4.68 15.08 -7.96
CA VAL A 273 6.10 14.87 -7.67
C VAL A 273 6.97 15.37 -8.82
N LYS A 274 6.60 15.13 -10.08
CA LYS A 274 7.37 15.59 -11.25
C LYS A 274 7.42 17.12 -11.32
N GLN A 275 6.30 17.79 -11.00
CA GLN A 275 6.28 19.25 -10.95
C GLN A 275 7.18 19.78 -9.82
N LEU A 276 7.04 19.24 -8.61
CA LEU A 276 7.86 19.62 -7.44
C LEU A 276 9.35 19.43 -7.72
N LEU A 277 9.73 18.28 -8.28
CA LEU A 277 11.12 17.99 -8.67
C LEU A 277 11.65 19.00 -9.68
N SER A 278 10.86 19.36 -10.71
CA SER A 278 11.27 20.33 -11.71
C SER A 278 11.53 21.72 -11.10
N VAL A 279 10.64 22.18 -10.23
CA VAL A 279 10.77 23.50 -9.58
C VAL A 279 11.95 23.50 -8.61
N LEU A 280 12.04 22.47 -7.75
CA LEU A 280 13.08 22.38 -6.75
C LEU A 280 14.46 22.11 -7.32
N HIS A 281 14.56 21.42 -8.46
CA HIS A 281 15.82 21.29 -9.18
C HIS A 281 16.37 22.66 -9.59
N THR A 282 15.52 23.54 -10.15
CA THR A 282 15.93 24.90 -10.51
C THR A 282 16.27 25.72 -9.27
N ILE A 283 15.44 25.68 -8.22
CA ILE A 283 15.71 26.41 -6.97
C ILE A 283 17.02 25.94 -6.33
N GLY A 284 17.25 24.62 -6.26
CA GLY A 284 18.46 24.01 -5.73
C GLY A 284 19.72 24.47 -6.46
N GLN A 285 19.70 24.46 -7.80
CA GLN A 285 20.80 25.01 -8.60
C GLN A 285 21.12 26.48 -8.29
N GLN A 286 20.10 27.30 -8.01
CA GLN A 286 20.32 28.71 -7.64
C GLN A 286 20.89 28.85 -6.22
N VAL A 287 20.44 28.01 -5.29
CA VAL A 287 20.97 27.96 -3.92
C VAL A 287 22.43 27.50 -3.92
N ASP A 288 22.80 26.50 -4.74
CA ASP A 288 24.18 26.05 -4.93
C ASP A 288 25.09 27.18 -5.48
N GLN A 289 24.54 28.03 -6.33
CA GLN A 289 25.20 29.24 -6.83
C GLN A 289 25.16 30.43 -5.85
N ASN A 290 24.74 30.19 -4.60
CA ASN A 290 24.57 31.20 -3.55
C ASN A 290 23.71 32.40 -4.02
N THR A 291 22.68 32.13 -4.81
CA THR A 291 21.72 33.11 -5.33
C THR A 291 20.37 32.95 -4.61
N GLN A 292 19.49 33.95 -4.65
CA GLN A 292 18.15 33.84 -4.06
C GLN A 292 17.11 33.56 -5.14
N THR A 293 16.04 32.86 -4.80
CA THR A 293 14.88 32.65 -5.68
C THR A 293 13.62 33.12 -4.98
N ASP A 294 12.85 34.00 -5.63
CA ASP A 294 11.53 34.39 -5.15
C ASP A 294 10.48 33.50 -5.82
N VAL A 295 9.61 32.87 -5.01
CA VAL A 295 8.51 32.02 -5.45
C VAL A 295 7.19 32.65 -5.02
N VAL A 296 6.31 32.92 -5.97
CA VAL A 296 4.99 33.48 -5.75
C VAL A 296 3.93 32.40 -5.95
N TYR A 297 3.12 32.19 -4.91
CA TYR A 297 2.00 31.25 -4.90
C TYR A 297 0.67 32.02 -4.97
N PHE A 298 -0.17 31.62 -5.92
CA PHE A 298 -1.54 32.12 -6.03
C PHE A 298 -2.48 31.06 -6.58
N ASP A 299 -3.77 31.26 -6.33
CA ASP A 299 -4.85 30.34 -6.65
C ASP A 299 -6.00 31.10 -7.29
N PHE A 300 -6.72 30.45 -8.21
CA PHE A 300 -7.91 31.00 -8.84
C PHE A 300 -9.12 30.90 -7.91
N ALA A 301 -9.94 31.95 -7.84
CA ALA A 301 -11.19 31.93 -7.11
C ALA A 301 -12.26 31.18 -7.93
N LYS A 302 -12.76 30.06 -7.41
CA LYS A 302 -13.82 29.24 -8.07
C LYS A 302 -13.47 28.93 -9.54
N ALA A 303 -12.26 28.44 -9.76
CA ALA A 303 -11.64 28.31 -11.09
C ALA A 303 -12.51 27.61 -12.14
N PHE A 304 -13.12 26.46 -11.80
CA PHE A 304 -13.97 25.72 -12.73
C PHE A 304 -15.33 26.38 -12.96
N ASP A 305 -15.87 27.11 -11.98
CA ASP A 305 -17.22 27.69 -12.03
C ASP A 305 -17.25 29.05 -12.77
N THR A 306 -16.08 29.69 -12.87
CA THR A 306 -15.92 31.05 -13.42
C THR A 306 -15.49 31.08 -14.88
N VAL A 307 -15.19 29.93 -15.50
CA VAL A 307 -14.74 29.87 -16.90
C VAL A 307 -15.82 30.44 -17.84
N ASP A 308 -15.50 31.51 -18.55
CA ASP A 308 -16.39 32.10 -19.54
C ASP A 308 -16.48 31.21 -20.80
N HIS A 309 -17.69 30.82 -21.19
CA HIS A 309 -17.92 29.94 -22.34
C HIS A 309 -17.51 30.58 -23.66
N GLN A 310 -17.73 31.89 -23.84
CA GLN A 310 -17.41 32.58 -25.09
C GLN A 310 -15.89 32.67 -25.29
N ILE A 311 -15.16 33.02 -24.24
CA ILE A 311 -13.69 33.11 -24.27
C ILE A 311 -13.09 31.71 -24.47
N LEU A 312 -13.62 30.69 -23.78
CA LEU A 312 -13.18 29.31 -23.96
C LEU A 312 -13.39 28.84 -25.41
N LEU A 313 -14.55 29.13 -26.01
CA LEU A 313 -14.85 28.76 -27.40
C LEU A 313 -13.98 29.52 -28.41
N ALA A 314 -13.65 30.79 -28.15
CA ALA A 314 -12.72 31.56 -28.96
C ALA A 314 -11.29 30.98 -28.89
N LYS A 315 -10.82 30.65 -27.68
CA LYS A 315 -9.52 29.98 -27.47
C LYS A 315 -9.46 28.62 -28.15
N LEU A 316 -10.52 27.81 -28.07
CA LEU A 316 -10.62 26.53 -28.77
C LEU A 316 -10.60 26.68 -30.29
N GLY A 317 -11.27 27.70 -30.82
CA GLY A 317 -11.27 28.01 -32.25
C GLY A 317 -9.89 28.41 -32.76
N ALA A 318 -9.11 29.11 -31.94
CA ALA A 318 -7.75 29.55 -32.28
C ALA A 318 -6.66 28.47 -32.11
N SER A 319 -6.86 27.50 -31.20
CA SER A 319 -5.83 26.54 -30.80
C SER A 319 -6.04 25.09 -31.26
N VAL A 320 -7.29 24.65 -31.50
CA VAL A 320 -7.60 23.21 -31.58
C VAL A 320 -8.62 22.82 -32.63
N ALA A 321 -9.71 23.57 -32.82
CA ALA A 321 -10.85 23.06 -33.57
C ALA A 321 -11.49 24.13 -34.45
N THR A 322 -11.19 24.08 -35.75
CA THR A 322 -12.09 24.62 -36.77
C THR A 322 -12.91 23.44 -37.31
N GLY A 323 -14.25 23.54 -37.33
CA GLY A 323 -15.15 22.49 -37.86
C GLY A 323 -16.22 21.96 -36.89
N ARG A 324 -16.68 20.73 -37.13
CA ARG A 324 -17.86 20.12 -36.45
C ARG A 324 -17.68 19.90 -34.94
N LEU A 325 -16.45 19.63 -34.48
CA LEU A 325 -16.17 19.44 -33.06
C LEU A 325 -16.31 20.73 -32.25
N HIS A 326 -15.94 21.87 -32.83
CA HIS A 326 -16.12 23.19 -32.21
C HIS A 326 -17.60 23.51 -32.05
N SER A 327 -18.41 23.22 -33.07
CA SER A 327 -19.88 23.32 -32.99
C SER A 327 -20.47 22.37 -31.94
N TRP A 328 -19.96 21.15 -31.84
CA TRP A 328 -20.39 20.18 -30.84
C TRP A 328 -20.04 20.62 -29.41
N LEU A 329 -18.85 21.18 -29.17
CA LEU A 329 -18.45 21.75 -27.87
C LEU A 329 -19.24 23.02 -27.53
N THR A 330 -19.60 23.82 -28.53
CA THR A 330 -20.49 24.97 -28.36
C THR A 330 -21.87 24.51 -27.87
N ASP A 331 -22.42 23.45 -28.47
CA ASP A 331 -23.68 22.86 -28.01
C ASP A 331 -23.54 22.11 -26.67
N TYR A 332 -22.35 21.57 -26.35
CA TYR A 332 -22.07 20.92 -25.06
C TYR A 332 -22.13 21.86 -23.87
N LEU A 333 -21.58 23.07 -24.03
CA LEU A 333 -21.61 24.11 -23.01
C LEU A 333 -22.95 24.86 -22.99
N GLY A 334 -23.58 25.00 -24.16
CA GLY A 334 -24.83 25.73 -24.33
C GLY A 334 -26.07 25.00 -23.82
N GLY A 335 -26.98 25.75 -23.18
CA GLY A 335 -28.32 25.28 -22.82
C GLY A 335 -28.33 24.23 -21.70
N ARG A 336 -27.30 24.20 -20.85
CA ARG A 336 -27.24 23.30 -19.69
C ARG A 336 -28.07 23.84 -18.52
N MET A 337 -28.66 22.92 -17.77
CA MET A 337 -29.45 23.22 -16.58
C MET A 337 -28.88 22.47 -15.37
N GLN A 338 -28.90 23.11 -14.21
CA GLN A 338 -28.45 22.54 -12.95
C GLN A 338 -29.46 22.80 -11.82
N ARG A 339 -29.51 21.93 -10.81
CA ARG A 339 -30.25 22.15 -9.56
C ARG A 339 -29.46 21.57 -8.40
N VAL A 340 -29.63 22.12 -7.20
CA VAL A 340 -28.97 21.62 -5.99
C VAL A 340 -29.84 20.56 -5.33
N VAL A 341 -29.24 19.43 -4.95
CA VAL A 341 -29.92 18.34 -4.24
C VAL A 341 -29.24 18.09 -2.90
N ILE A 342 -29.98 18.27 -1.81
CA ILE A 342 -29.53 18.05 -0.43
C ILE A 342 -30.57 17.17 0.26
N GLU A 343 -30.15 16.03 0.82
CA GLU A 343 -31.01 15.12 1.60
C GLU A 343 -32.32 14.71 0.89
N GLY A 344 -32.30 14.64 -0.45
CA GLY A 344 -33.46 14.30 -1.27
C GLY A 344 -34.40 15.48 -1.59
N GLY A 345 -34.17 16.65 -1.01
CA GLY A 345 -34.79 17.91 -1.43
C GLY A 345 -34.05 18.49 -2.64
N ALA A 346 -34.78 18.89 -3.67
CA ALA A 346 -34.22 19.46 -4.89
C ALA A 346 -34.64 20.93 -5.07
N SER A 347 -33.70 21.79 -5.45
CA SER A 347 -33.99 23.17 -5.83
C SER A 347 -34.69 23.25 -7.19
N GLN A 348 -35.13 24.46 -7.56
CA GLN A 348 -35.53 24.76 -8.93
C GLN A 348 -34.35 24.62 -9.89
N TRP A 349 -34.66 24.36 -11.17
CA TRP A 349 -33.67 24.32 -12.23
C TRP A 349 -33.19 25.73 -12.58
N ALA A 350 -31.86 25.90 -12.68
CA ALA A 350 -31.21 27.12 -13.08
C ALA A 350 -30.30 26.87 -14.30
N PRO A 351 -30.19 27.82 -15.25
CA PRO A 351 -29.28 27.69 -16.38
C PRO A 351 -27.82 27.84 -15.93
N VAL A 352 -26.92 27.09 -16.59
CA VAL A 352 -25.46 27.23 -16.40
C VAL A 352 -24.94 28.25 -17.40
N ILE A 353 -24.65 29.46 -16.91
CA ILE A 353 -24.19 30.59 -17.74
C ILE A 353 -22.66 30.70 -17.84
N SER A 354 -21.94 30.11 -16.89
CA SER A 354 -20.48 30.10 -16.83
C SER A 354 -19.99 28.81 -16.16
N GLY A 355 -18.73 28.48 -16.40
CA GLY A 355 -18.04 27.36 -15.80
C GLY A 355 -18.14 26.06 -16.57
N VAL A 356 -17.27 25.12 -16.22
CA VAL A 356 -17.26 23.75 -16.76
C VAL A 356 -17.75 22.78 -15.68
N PRO A 357 -18.54 21.75 -16.03
CA PRO A 357 -19.17 20.89 -15.02
C PRO A 357 -18.12 20.14 -14.18
N GLN A 358 -18.09 20.40 -12.87
CA GLN A 358 -17.21 19.72 -11.92
C GLN A 358 -17.69 18.27 -11.69
N GLY A 359 -17.08 17.31 -12.40
CA GLY A 359 -17.53 15.91 -12.44
C GLY A 359 -17.73 15.34 -13.85
N SER A 360 -17.55 16.19 -14.87
CA SER A 360 -17.36 15.77 -16.27
C SER A 360 -15.94 15.27 -16.52
N LEU A 361 -15.79 14.44 -17.55
CA LEU A 361 -14.47 14.03 -18.06
C LEU A 361 -13.83 15.14 -18.91
N LEU A 362 -14.64 15.91 -19.65
CA LEU A 362 -14.17 16.99 -20.52
C LEU A 362 -13.85 18.29 -19.77
N GLY A 363 -14.51 18.56 -18.64
CA GLY A 363 -14.33 19.81 -17.89
C GLY A 363 -12.88 20.12 -17.52
N PRO A 364 -12.12 19.16 -16.94
CA PRO A 364 -10.72 19.39 -16.62
C PRO A 364 -9.84 19.67 -17.84
N LEU A 365 -10.10 18.98 -18.96
CA LEU A 365 -9.38 19.21 -20.22
C LEU A 365 -9.67 20.62 -20.76
N LEU A 366 -10.95 21.03 -20.76
CA LEU A 366 -11.36 22.37 -21.19
C LEU A 366 -10.74 23.47 -20.32
N PHE A 367 -10.67 23.26 -19.00
CA PHE A 367 -9.99 24.18 -18.09
C PHE A 367 -8.49 24.25 -18.39
N THR A 368 -7.82 23.12 -18.64
CA THR A 368 -6.41 23.10 -19.02
C THR A 368 -6.13 23.86 -20.32
N ILE A 369 -7.02 23.76 -21.31
CA ILE A 369 -6.91 24.53 -22.56
C ILE A 369 -7.11 26.03 -22.26
N PHE A 370 -8.06 26.37 -21.40
CA PHE A 370 -8.36 27.75 -21.03
C PHE A 370 -7.15 28.50 -20.45
N ILE A 371 -6.35 27.85 -19.60
CA ILE A 371 -5.17 28.44 -18.94
C ILE A 371 -3.85 28.20 -19.71
N SER A 372 -3.90 27.61 -20.90
CA SER A 372 -2.71 27.20 -21.65
C SER A 372 -1.86 28.37 -22.17
N ASP A 373 -2.47 29.55 -22.34
CA ASP A 373 -1.86 30.80 -22.76
C ASP A 373 -1.22 31.60 -21.61
N LEU A 374 -1.51 31.26 -20.35
CA LEU A 374 -0.98 31.95 -19.17
C LEU A 374 0.56 32.07 -19.17
N PRO A 375 1.34 31.02 -19.53
CA PRO A 375 2.80 31.12 -19.55
C PRO A 375 3.35 32.12 -20.59
N GLU A 376 2.56 32.54 -21.59
CA GLU A 376 2.96 33.50 -22.62
C GLU A 376 3.05 34.94 -22.09
N GLU A 377 2.42 35.20 -20.93
CA GLU A 377 2.43 36.51 -20.26
C GLU A 377 3.73 36.76 -19.46
N THR A 378 4.62 35.76 -19.38
CA THR A 378 5.87 35.87 -18.61
C THR A 378 6.97 36.60 -19.35
N VAL A 379 7.73 37.42 -18.61
CA VAL A 379 8.86 38.19 -19.15
C VAL A 379 10.18 37.76 -18.51
N ASP A 380 11.28 37.94 -19.25
CA ASP A 380 12.66 37.86 -18.75
C ASP A 380 13.02 36.62 -17.92
N ALA A 381 12.92 35.40 -18.44
CA ALA A 381 13.30 34.17 -17.72
C ALA A 381 12.55 33.91 -16.38
N VAL A 382 11.41 34.56 -16.15
CA VAL A 382 10.44 34.12 -15.11
C VAL A 382 9.87 32.77 -15.52
N MET A 383 9.87 31.80 -14.61
CA MET A 383 9.35 30.46 -14.86
C MET A 383 7.96 30.30 -14.24
N VAL A 384 7.11 29.49 -14.90
CA VAL A 384 5.76 29.13 -14.43
C VAL A 384 5.68 27.65 -14.17
N ALA A 385 5.08 27.27 -13.05
CA ALA A 385 4.65 25.89 -12.79
C ALA A 385 3.14 25.86 -12.55
N LEU A 386 2.43 25.03 -13.32
CA LEU A 386 0.98 24.87 -13.24
C LEU A 386 0.63 23.45 -12.80
N TYR A 387 -0.22 23.32 -11.78
CA TYR A 387 -0.83 22.05 -11.39
C TYR A 387 -2.32 22.28 -11.17
N ALA A 388 -3.14 21.92 -12.16
CA ALA A 388 -4.56 22.25 -12.14
C ALA A 388 -4.77 23.78 -11.98
N ASN A 389 -5.47 24.23 -10.93
CA ASN A 389 -5.61 25.65 -10.56
C ASN A 389 -4.45 26.22 -9.74
N ASP A 390 -3.57 25.37 -9.18
CA ASP A 390 -2.43 25.84 -8.39
C ASP A 390 -1.36 26.40 -9.35
N THR A 391 -1.09 27.71 -9.22
CA THR A 391 -0.16 28.42 -10.10
C THR A 391 0.99 29.00 -9.30
N LYS A 392 2.20 28.85 -9.84
CA LYS A 392 3.44 29.31 -9.22
C LYS A 392 4.28 30.04 -10.24
N LEU A 393 4.83 31.17 -9.81
CA LEU A 393 5.86 31.89 -10.54
C LEU A 393 7.14 31.86 -9.73
N TYR A 394 8.26 31.63 -10.38
CA TYR A 394 9.54 31.67 -9.69
C TYR A 394 10.64 32.23 -10.58
N ARG A 395 11.56 32.98 -9.97
CA ARG A 395 12.68 33.61 -10.64
C ARG A 395 13.89 33.72 -9.72
N SER A 396 15.08 33.49 -10.28
CA SER A 396 16.35 33.83 -9.63
C SER A 396 16.53 35.35 -9.57
N ILE A 397 16.80 35.90 -8.40
CA ILE A 397 16.95 37.33 -8.18
C ILE A 397 18.43 37.64 -7.89
N LYS A 398 19.08 38.35 -8.82
CA LYS A 398 20.47 38.81 -8.69
C LYS A 398 20.55 40.32 -8.49
N SER A 399 19.59 41.04 -9.05
CA SER A 399 19.53 42.50 -9.08
C SER A 399 18.10 43.00 -8.86
N MET A 400 17.96 44.32 -8.64
CA MET A 400 16.64 44.96 -8.55
C MET A 400 15.84 44.85 -9.86
N GLY A 401 16.52 44.76 -11.01
CA GLY A 401 15.87 44.55 -12.31
C GLY A 401 15.11 43.21 -12.38
N ASP A 402 15.61 42.18 -11.70
CA ASP A 402 14.94 40.88 -11.63
C ASP A 402 13.62 40.95 -10.83
N CYS A 403 13.59 41.74 -9.75
CA CYS A 403 12.38 42.00 -8.98
C CYS A 403 11.35 42.77 -9.82
N ILE A 404 11.79 43.78 -10.58
CA ILE A 404 10.92 44.57 -11.47
C ILE A 404 10.34 43.68 -12.56
N SER A 405 11.12 42.75 -13.10
CA SER A 405 10.66 41.82 -14.13
C SER A 405 9.61 40.84 -13.59
N LEU A 406 9.79 40.33 -12.36
CA LEU A 406 8.79 39.49 -11.69
C LEU A 406 7.51 40.31 -11.40
N GLN A 407 7.63 41.57 -10.98
CA GLN A 407 6.49 42.48 -10.80
C GLN A 407 5.78 42.78 -12.12
N THR A 408 6.51 42.96 -13.22
CA THR A 408 5.95 43.18 -14.56
C THR A 408 5.14 41.96 -15.01
N THR A 409 5.67 40.75 -14.76
CA THR A 409 4.92 39.50 -15.02
C THR A 409 3.63 39.44 -14.20
N LEU A 410 3.66 39.86 -12.92
CA LEU A 410 2.44 39.91 -12.10
C LEU A 410 1.41 40.92 -12.64
N THR A 411 1.85 42.07 -13.16
CA THR A 411 0.97 43.05 -13.81
C THR A 411 0.35 42.51 -15.10
N ASN A 412 1.14 41.83 -15.95
CA ASN A 412 0.62 41.18 -17.16
C ASN A 412 -0.43 40.11 -16.81
N LEU A 413 -0.24 39.39 -15.69
CA LEU A 413 -1.20 38.40 -15.23
C LEU A 413 -2.50 39.01 -14.70
N ASP A 414 -2.46 40.20 -14.10
CA ASP A 414 -3.66 40.97 -13.73
C ASP A 414 -4.45 41.37 -14.99
N GLU A 415 -3.75 41.91 -16.01
CA GLU A 415 -4.37 42.22 -17.31
C GLU A 415 -4.92 40.96 -18.00
N TRP A 416 -4.21 39.84 -17.94
CA TRP A 416 -4.67 38.55 -18.45
C TRP A 416 -5.92 38.06 -17.71
N SER A 417 -5.96 38.21 -16.38
CA SER A 417 -7.10 37.85 -15.54
C SER A 417 -8.34 38.65 -15.90
N GLN A 418 -8.19 39.96 -16.13
CA GLN A 418 -9.25 40.85 -16.59
C GLN A 418 -9.74 40.49 -18.00
N ARG A 419 -8.81 40.22 -18.94
CA ARG A 419 -9.16 39.78 -20.30
C ARG A 419 -9.92 38.45 -20.34
N ASN A 420 -9.65 37.56 -19.39
CA ASN A 420 -10.22 36.22 -19.33
C ASN A 420 -11.40 36.07 -18.36
N ASN A 421 -11.87 37.17 -17.74
CA ASN A 421 -12.96 37.15 -16.76
C ASN A 421 -12.76 36.14 -15.61
N ILE A 422 -11.51 35.86 -15.20
CA ILE A 422 -11.19 34.93 -14.11
C ILE A 422 -10.50 35.66 -12.98
N CYS A 423 -11.02 35.53 -11.75
CA CYS A 423 -10.46 36.22 -10.59
C CYS A 423 -9.48 35.34 -9.82
N PHE A 424 -8.40 35.95 -9.33
CA PHE A 424 -7.48 35.33 -8.40
C PHE A 424 -7.96 35.48 -6.94
N ASN A 425 -7.61 34.53 -6.06
CA ASN A 425 -8.00 34.54 -4.65
C ASN A 425 -6.99 35.30 -3.79
N THR A 426 -7.28 36.58 -3.52
CA THR A 426 -6.42 37.51 -2.77
C THR A 426 -6.03 37.02 -1.38
N SER A 427 -6.87 36.23 -0.71
CA SER A 427 -6.58 35.69 0.63
C SER A 427 -5.48 34.62 0.65
N LYS A 428 -5.15 34.05 -0.52
CA LYS A 428 -4.18 32.95 -0.65
C LYS A 428 -2.84 33.38 -1.23
N TYR A 429 -2.67 34.67 -1.54
CA TYR A 429 -1.43 35.19 -2.11
C TYR A 429 -0.29 35.15 -1.12
N LYS A 430 0.77 34.44 -1.49
CA LYS A 430 1.95 34.30 -0.63
C LYS A 430 3.22 34.35 -1.47
N ILE A 431 4.26 34.92 -0.89
CA ILE A 431 5.60 34.91 -1.46
C ILE A 431 6.59 34.25 -0.50
N LEU A 432 7.37 33.32 -1.03
CA LEU A 432 8.45 32.62 -0.34
C LEU A 432 9.77 33.00 -1.02
N THR A 433 10.69 33.59 -0.26
CA THR A 433 12.07 33.84 -0.72
C THR A 433 12.95 32.70 -0.24
N VAL A 434 13.52 31.94 -1.18
CA VAL A 434 14.38 30.79 -0.89
C VAL A 434 15.85 31.17 -1.09
N THR A 435 16.66 31.11 -0.03
CA THR A 435 18.08 31.48 -0.08
C THR A 435 18.85 31.08 1.19
N HIS A 436 20.18 30.92 1.06
CA HIS A 436 21.12 30.79 2.18
C HIS A 436 21.85 32.10 2.50
N LYS A 437 21.56 33.20 1.79
CA LYS A 437 22.15 34.51 2.05
C LYS A 437 21.70 35.07 3.40
N LYS A 438 22.65 35.56 4.20
CA LYS A 438 22.37 36.26 5.47
C LYS A 438 21.61 37.59 5.28
N LYS A 439 21.72 38.21 4.10
CA LYS A 439 21.02 39.47 3.73
C LYS A 439 20.36 39.32 2.35
N PRO A 440 19.13 38.79 2.29
CA PRO A 440 18.39 38.69 1.03
C PRO A 440 17.87 40.05 0.55
N LEU A 441 17.78 40.22 -0.77
CA LEU A 441 17.11 41.36 -1.38
C LEU A 441 15.60 41.22 -1.14
N THR A 442 15.02 42.20 -0.46
CA THR A 442 13.60 42.21 -0.08
C THR A 442 12.86 43.21 -0.95
N TYR A 443 11.93 42.73 -1.77
CA TYR A 443 11.04 43.57 -2.60
C TYR A 443 9.57 43.34 -2.22
N ASN A 444 8.74 44.38 -2.31
CA ASN A 444 7.30 44.29 -2.03
C ASN A 444 6.53 44.19 -3.34
N TYR A 445 6.07 42.98 -3.64
CA TYR A 445 5.30 42.69 -4.85
C TYR A 445 3.81 42.97 -4.62
N HIS A 446 3.13 43.42 -5.67
CA HIS A 446 1.71 43.74 -5.67
C HIS A 446 1.00 43.00 -6.79
N LEU A 447 -0.20 42.48 -6.50
CA LEU A 447 -1.11 41.87 -7.47
C LEU A 447 -2.51 42.45 -7.21
N ASN A 448 -3.14 43.03 -8.25
CA ASN A 448 -4.43 43.74 -8.15
C ASN A 448 -4.42 44.82 -7.05
N GLN A 449 -3.34 45.59 -6.95
CA GLN A 449 -3.11 46.61 -5.91
C GLN A 449 -3.04 46.07 -4.47
N VAL A 450 -3.06 44.75 -4.27
CA VAL A 450 -2.88 44.09 -2.97
C VAL A 450 -1.42 43.64 -2.82
N GLN A 451 -0.79 44.02 -1.72
CA GLN A 451 0.57 43.59 -1.39
C GLN A 451 0.61 42.11 -1.02
N LEU A 452 1.52 41.34 -1.63
CA LEU A 452 1.69 39.92 -1.34
C LEU A 452 2.28 39.70 0.06
N LYS A 453 1.71 38.76 0.83
CA LYS A 453 2.20 38.42 2.17
C LYS A 453 3.45 37.54 2.06
N ARG A 454 4.59 38.03 2.57
CA ARG A 454 5.83 37.23 2.66
C ARG A 454 5.74 36.22 3.81
N VAL A 455 6.07 34.98 3.50
CA VAL A 455 6.05 33.83 4.43
C VAL A 455 7.41 33.14 4.47
N THR A 456 7.71 32.45 5.57
CA THR A 456 8.95 31.68 5.75
C THR A 456 8.78 30.20 5.41
N ASN A 457 7.54 29.72 5.40
CA ASN A 457 7.17 28.40 4.93
C ASN A 457 5.87 28.49 4.11
N GLU A 458 5.72 27.61 3.12
CA GLU A 458 4.47 27.47 2.38
C GLU A 458 4.23 26.03 1.94
N LYS A 459 2.96 25.61 1.96
CA LYS A 459 2.54 24.28 1.53
C LYS A 459 2.41 24.25 0.00
N ASP A 460 3.27 23.50 -0.65
CA ASP A 460 3.30 23.28 -2.08
C ASP A 460 2.94 21.82 -2.43
N VAL A 461 1.77 21.60 -3.05
CA VAL A 461 1.27 20.29 -3.50
C VAL A 461 1.48 19.20 -2.43
N GLU A 462 0.98 19.49 -1.23
CA GLU A 462 1.07 18.67 -0.01
C GLU A 462 2.44 18.58 0.68
N VAL A 463 3.50 19.21 0.16
CA VAL A 463 4.84 19.29 0.78
C VAL A 463 5.09 20.69 1.33
N THR A 464 5.60 20.83 2.54
CA THR A 464 5.88 22.16 3.12
C THR A 464 7.29 22.61 2.77
N LEU A 465 7.41 23.67 1.96
CA LEU A 465 8.67 24.29 1.58
C LEU A 465 9.05 25.40 2.56
N THR A 466 10.33 25.51 2.89
CA THR A 466 10.87 26.53 3.78
C THR A 466 11.82 27.47 3.03
N SER A 467 12.03 28.68 3.56
CA SER A 467 12.94 29.68 2.96
C SER A 467 14.39 29.22 2.89
N THR A 468 14.78 28.20 3.65
CA THR A 468 16.14 27.62 3.67
C THR A 468 16.24 26.28 2.94
N LEU A 469 15.13 25.73 2.43
CA LEU A 469 15.00 24.34 1.96
C LEU A 469 15.34 23.29 3.02
N SER A 470 15.13 23.60 4.30
CA SER A 470 15.13 22.61 5.38
C SER A 470 13.81 21.83 5.37
N TRP A 471 13.92 20.51 5.58
CA TRP A 471 12.81 19.57 5.56
C TRP A 471 12.26 19.26 6.96
N ASP A 472 12.93 19.72 8.03
CA ASP A 472 12.58 19.45 9.43
C ASP A 472 11.10 19.72 9.72
N HIS A 473 10.61 20.90 9.32
CA HIS A 473 9.21 21.28 9.53
C HIS A 473 8.23 20.39 8.77
N ASN A 474 8.58 19.97 7.55
CA ASN A 474 7.76 19.07 6.75
C ASN A 474 7.70 17.68 7.38
N VAL A 475 8.86 17.15 7.83
CA VAL A 475 8.97 15.85 8.49
C VAL A 475 8.09 15.79 9.74
N HIS A 476 8.19 16.78 10.63
CA HIS A 476 7.39 16.81 11.85
C HIS A 476 5.88 16.87 11.58
N ILE A 477 5.44 17.62 10.56
CA ILE A 477 4.02 17.67 10.17
C ILE A 477 3.55 16.30 9.67
N ILE A 478 4.34 15.62 8.84
CA ILE A 478 4.01 14.31 8.28
C ILE A 478 3.97 13.25 9.38
N VAL A 479 5.00 13.19 10.23
CA VAL A 479 5.09 12.26 11.38
C VAL A 479 3.93 12.48 12.35
N SER A 480 3.64 13.73 12.72
CA SER A 480 2.51 14.04 13.60
C SER A 480 1.16 13.59 13.03
N LYS A 481 0.95 13.74 11.71
CA LYS A 481 -0.25 13.23 11.03
C LYS A 481 -0.30 11.71 11.04
N ALA A 482 0.80 11.05 10.67
CA ALA A 482 0.90 9.60 10.66
C ALA A 482 0.63 9.01 12.05
N ASN A 483 1.23 9.57 13.11
CA ASN A 483 1.05 9.11 14.49
C ASN A 483 -0.38 9.33 15.02
N ARG A 484 -1.07 10.40 14.62
CA ARG A 484 -2.49 10.60 14.95
C ARG A 484 -3.38 9.53 14.31
N LEU A 485 -3.16 9.23 13.03
CA LEU A 485 -3.90 8.19 12.31
C LEU A 485 -3.56 6.79 12.84
N LEU A 486 -2.30 6.55 13.19
CA LEU A 486 -1.86 5.33 13.83
C LEU A 486 -2.53 5.14 15.20
N GLY A 487 -2.61 6.20 16.02
CA GLY A 487 -3.32 6.16 17.30
C GLY A 487 -4.83 5.93 17.16
N LEU A 488 -5.44 6.39 16.06
CA LEU A 488 -6.82 6.04 15.73
C LEU A 488 -6.95 4.55 15.37
N LEU A 489 -6.07 4.04 14.51
CA LEU A 489 -6.05 2.64 14.13
C LEU A 489 -5.81 1.73 15.33
N LYS A 490 -4.83 2.03 16.19
CA LYS A 490 -4.56 1.28 17.43
C LYS A 490 -5.80 1.20 18.35
N ARG A 491 -6.67 2.23 18.38
CA ARG A 491 -7.92 2.22 19.17
C ARG A 491 -9.08 1.48 18.50
N THR A 492 -9.06 1.36 17.18
CA THR A 492 -10.22 0.88 16.40
C THR A 492 -10.02 -0.54 15.88
N CYS A 493 -8.77 -0.90 15.55
CA CYS A 493 -8.38 -2.23 15.10
C CYS A 493 -8.70 -3.37 16.07
N PRO A 494 -8.74 -3.20 17.42
CA PRO A 494 -9.26 -4.20 18.34
C PRO A 494 -10.64 -4.77 18.00
N LEU A 495 -11.45 -4.03 17.24
CA LEU A 495 -12.79 -4.43 16.84
C LEU A 495 -12.83 -5.13 15.46
N LEU A 496 -11.75 -5.07 14.68
CA LEU A 496 -11.68 -5.57 13.30
C LEU A 496 -10.90 -6.89 13.25
N THR A 497 -11.53 -8.06 13.24
CA THR A 497 -10.79 -9.35 13.33
C THR A 497 -9.97 -9.74 12.10
N ASP A 498 -10.19 -9.09 10.95
CA ASP A 498 -9.53 -9.43 9.68
C ASP A 498 -8.19 -8.68 9.49
N LEU A 499 -7.11 -9.43 9.30
CA LEU A 499 -5.76 -8.93 9.05
C LEU A 499 -5.62 -8.18 7.73
N SER A 500 -6.28 -8.66 6.69
CA SER A 500 -6.18 -8.06 5.36
C SER A 500 -6.73 -6.63 5.40
N VAL A 501 -7.86 -6.45 6.08
CA VAL A 501 -8.51 -5.16 6.32
C VAL A 501 -7.60 -4.22 7.09
N ARG A 502 -6.97 -4.67 8.18
CA ARG A 502 -6.05 -3.83 8.97
C ARG A 502 -4.83 -3.40 8.19
N ARG A 503 -4.23 -4.34 7.45
CA ARG A 503 -3.08 -4.07 6.61
C ARG A 503 -3.43 -3.03 5.56
N THR A 504 -4.55 -3.19 4.87
CA THR A 504 -5.00 -2.21 3.89
C THR A 504 -5.26 -0.85 4.53
N LEU A 505 -5.93 -0.78 5.69
CA LEU A 505 -6.14 0.47 6.44
C LEU A 505 -4.81 1.14 6.83
N TYR A 506 -3.82 0.38 7.28
CA TYR A 506 -2.50 0.92 7.61
C TYR A 506 -1.79 1.47 6.38
N LEU A 507 -1.72 0.69 5.30
CA LEU A 507 -1.10 1.10 4.04
C LEU A 507 -1.77 2.36 3.47
N ALA A 508 -3.10 2.41 3.55
CA ALA A 508 -3.94 3.52 3.11
C ALA A 508 -3.72 4.80 3.91
N LEU A 509 -3.83 4.69 5.24
CA LEU A 509 -3.97 5.85 6.11
C LEU A 509 -2.62 6.37 6.61
N VAL A 510 -1.72 5.46 6.99
CA VAL A 510 -0.47 5.79 7.69
C VAL A 510 0.71 5.76 6.72
N LYS A 511 0.98 4.62 6.07
CA LYS A 511 2.16 4.46 5.21
C LYS A 511 2.17 5.43 4.04
N TRP A 512 1.00 5.72 3.47
CA TRP A 512 0.87 6.72 2.41
C TRP A 512 1.35 8.11 2.85
N GLN A 513 1.06 8.54 4.08
CA GLN A 513 1.50 9.85 4.59
C GLN A 513 3.03 9.91 4.67
N LEU A 514 3.66 8.87 5.22
CA LEU A 514 5.11 8.79 5.39
C LEU A 514 5.87 8.69 4.04
N SER A 515 5.27 8.06 3.03
CA SER A 515 5.90 7.78 1.75
C SER A 515 5.62 8.80 0.65
N TYR A 516 4.67 9.73 0.85
CA TYR A 516 4.30 10.71 -0.16
C TYR A 516 5.44 11.68 -0.49
N ALA A 517 5.79 11.77 -1.78
CA ALA A 517 6.78 12.68 -2.34
C ALA A 517 8.18 12.61 -1.69
N THR A 518 8.56 11.47 -1.09
CA THR A 518 9.88 11.28 -0.46
C THR A 518 11.06 11.48 -1.40
N GLN A 519 10.84 11.34 -2.72
CA GLN A 519 11.85 11.66 -3.74
C GLN A 519 12.24 13.15 -3.74
N VAL A 520 11.41 14.02 -3.14
CA VAL A 520 11.60 15.47 -3.07
C VAL A 520 12.31 15.89 -1.79
N TRP A 521 11.83 15.39 -0.64
CA TRP A 521 12.22 15.87 0.68
C TRP A 521 13.02 14.82 1.46
N SER A 522 13.94 14.10 0.85
CA SER A 522 14.75 13.12 1.58
C SER A 522 15.57 13.82 2.68
N PRO A 523 15.35 13.52 3.98
CA PRO A 523 16.04 14.21 5.06
C PRO A 523 17.52 13.80 5.08
N SER A 524 18.42 14.77 5.26
CA SER A 524 19.87 14.53 5.35
C SER A 524 20.33 14.21 6.77
N GLN A 525 19.61 14.69 7.79
CA GLN A 525 19.95 14.47 9.20
C GLN A 525 19.53 13.08 9.67
N VAL A 526 20.43 12.40 10.40
CA VAL A 526 20.18 11.07 10.97
C VAL A 526 19.00 11.10 11.95
N SER A 527 18.87 12.14 12.78
CA SER A 527 17.75 12.30 13.72
C SER A 527 16.37 12.26 13.05
N LEU A 528 16.22 12.97 11.92
CA LEU A 528 14.96 13.01 11.16
C LEU A 528 14.68 11.70 10.43
N LYS A 529 15.72 11.03 9.92
CA LYS A 529 15.59 9.68 9.34
C LYS A 529 15.12 8.72 10.42
N THR A 530 15.76 8.74 11.58
CA THR A 530 15.37 7.94 12.74
C THR A 530 13.96 8.29 13.23
N GLU A 531 13.50 9.53 13.19
CA GLU A 531 12.12 9.88 13.57
C GLU A 531 11.07 9.29 12.59
N ILE A 532 11.37 9.30 11.28
CA ILE A 532 10.53 8.68 10.26
C ILE A 532 10.57 7.16 10.36
N GLU A 533 11.76 6.59 10.55
CA GLU A 533 11.99 5.15 10.72
C GLU A 533 11.32 4.67 12.01
N LEU A 534 11.49 5.33 13.14
CA LEU A 534 10.79 5.02 14.40
C LEU A 534 9.27 5.14 14.26
N SER A 535 8.77 6.16 13.56
CA SER A 535 7.33 6.28 13.31
C SER A 535 6.84 5.22 12.33
N ALA A 536 7.70 4.74 11.43
CA ALA A 536 7.42 3.62 10.53
C ALA A 536 7.50 2.28 11.28
N GLU A 537 8.44 2.09 12.20
CA GLU A 537 8.72 0.90 13.02
C GLU A 537 7.70 0.74 14.17
N GLU A 538 7.35 1.81 14.91
CA GLU A 538 6.20 1.81 15.86
C GLU A 538 4.87 1.51 15.15
N SER A 539 4.88 1.62 13.83
CA SER A 539 3.76 1.40 12.93
C SER A 539 3.94 0.18 12.03
N ASP A 540 5.05 -0.57 12.17
CA ASP A 540 5.36 -1.65 11.25
C ASP A 540 4.22 -2.66 11.28
N GLU A 541 4.00 -3.29 10.12
CA GLU A 541 2.95 -4.28 9.88
C GLU A 541 2.75 -5.20 11.09
N MET A 542 3.84 -5.58 11.77
CA MET A 542 3.82 -6.45 12.93
C MET A 542 3.07 -5.92 14.15
N ASP A 543 3.20 -4.66 14.61
CA ASP A 543 2.55 -4.27 15.88
C ASP A 543 1.02 -4.13 15.77
N LEU A 544 0.51 -3.75 14.60
CA LEU A 544 -0.93 -3.62 14.34
C LEU A 544 -1.60 -4.96 13.94
N ILE A 545 -0.83 -5.86 13.32
CA ILE A 545 -1.21 -7.27 13.05
C ILE A 545 -1.15 -8.08 14.35
N ASN A 546 -0.09 -7.92 15.15
CA ASN A 546 0.10 -8.60 16.43
C ASN A 546 -0.90 -8.11 17.47
N SER A 547 -1.32 -6.84 17.42
CA SER A 547 -2.32 -6.27 18.32
C SER A 547 -3.63 -7.06 18.37
N CYS A 548 -4.07 -7.77 17.30
CA CYS A 548 -5.18 -8.72 17.48
C CYS A 548 -5.23 -9.99 16.64
N CYS A 549 -4.21 -10.33 15.85
CA CYS A 549 -4.00 -11.75 15.53
C CYS A 549 -3.15 -12.48 16.55
N LEU A 550 -2.69 -11.78 17.58
CA LEU A 550 -2.30 -12.38 18.85
C LEU A 550 -3.32 -11.97 19.92
N LYS A 551 -4.55 -12.45 19.74
CA LYS A 551 -5.30 -13.02 20.88
C LYS A 551 -5.09 -14.54 20.94
N THR A 552 -3.91 -15.02 20.56
CA THR A 552 -3.17 -15.91 21.45
C THR A 552 -2.40 -15.01 22.43
N PRO A 553 -2.19 -15.43 23.68
CA PRO A 553 -1.83 -14.55 24.80
C PRO A 553 -0.42 -13.97 24.63
N LEU A 554 -0.27 -12.91 23.84
CA LEU A 554 0.97 -12.16 23.69
C LEU A 554 0.69 -10.63 23.91
N SER A 555 -0.34 -10.28 24.67
CA SER A 555 -0.55 -8.90 25.16
C SER A 555 -1.08 -8.81 26.60
N MET A 556 -0.99 -9.91 27.35
CA MET A 556 -1.08 -9.89 28.81
C MET A 556 0.05 -10.75 29.35
N GLY A 557 1.14 -10.11 29.78
CA GLY A 557 2.23 -10.76 30.52
C GLY A 557 3.50 -11.07 29.73
N HIS A 558 3.95 -10.19 28.82
CA HIS A 558 5.32 -10.30 28.32
C HIS A 558 6.33 -9.83 29.36
N PRO A 559 7.30 -10.67 29.72
CA PRO A 559 8.31 -10.26 30.69
C PRO A 559 9.45 -9.42 30.05
N CYS A 560 9.60 -9.39 28.72
CA CYS A 560 10.61 -8.57 28.00
C CYS A 560 9.99 -7.68 26.91
N HIS A 561 10.44 -6.42 26.78
CA HIS A 561 10.26 -5.61 25.57
C HIS A 561 11.39 -5.91 24.57
N SER A 562 11.09 -6.01 23.28
CA SER A 562 12.12 -6.21 22.24
C SER A 562 13.01 -4.95 22.13
N PRO A 563 14.34 -5.07 22.01
CA PRO A 563 15.14 -6.29 21.94
C PRO A 563 15.42 -6.98 23.28
N CYS A 564 15.36 -8.31 23.27
CA CYS A 564 15.67 -9.12 24.44
C CYS A 564 16.66 -10.24 24.09
N LEU A 565 17.70 -10.44 24.90
CA LEU A 565 18.64 -11.56 24.76
C LEU A 565 18.12 -12.76 25.55
N LEU A 566 17.84 -13.87 24.87
CA LEU A 566 17.48 -15.13 25.52
C LEU A 566 18.71 -16.00 25.70
N ALA A 567 18.79 -16.70 26.83
CA ALA A 567 19.86 -17.61 27.15
C ALA A 567 19.33 -18.93 27.75
N ALA A 568 19.77 -20.05 27.19
CA ALA A 568 19.62 -21.36 27.84
C ALA A 568 20.67 -21.48 28.96
N ALA A 569 20.21 -21.67 30.19
CA ALA A 569 21.06 -21.76 31.37
C ALA A 569 20.66 -22.94 32.26
N HIS A 570 21.51 -23.29 33.25
CA HIS A 570 21.21 -24.43 34.11
C HIS A 570 19.82 -24.31 34.77
N GLY A 571 18.94 -25.28 34.46
CA GLY A 571 17.61 -25.35 35.04
C GLY A 571 16.53 -24.45 34.43
N ARG A 572 16.85 -23.56 33.47
CA ARG A 572 15.94 -22.49 33.03
C ARG A 572 16.32 -21.83 31.70
N ILE A 573 15.34 -21.18 31.06
CA ILE A 573 15.57 -20.22 29.97
C ILE A 573 15.41 -18.82 30.54
N LEU A 574 16.44 -17.99 30.37
CA LEU A 574 16.49 -16.61 30.83
C LEU A 574 16.24 -15.65 29.68
N ALA A 575 15.61 -14.53 29.98
CA ALA A 575 15.59 -13.35 29.14
C ALA A 575 16.34 -12.22 29.85
N PHE A 576 17.16 -11.51 29.10
CA PHE A 576 17.93 -10.36 29.54
C PHE A 576 17.52 -9.15 28.69
N ASP A 577 16.96 -8.15 29.35
CA ASP A 577 16.65 -6.86 28.74
C ASP A 577 17.95 -6.05 28.61
N CYS A 578 18.39 -5.82 27.37
CA CYS A 578 19.62 -5.09 27.08
C CYS A 578 19.55 -3.61 27.49
N GLY A 579 18.36 -3.02 27.57
CA GLY A 579 18.15 -1.62 27.97
C GLY A 579 18.18 -1.43 29.48
N ASN A 580 17.39 -2.23 30.21
CA ASN A 580 17.27 -2.13 31.67
C ASN A 580 18.34 -2.92 32.44
N LYS A 581 19.16 -3.73 31.74
CA LYS A 581 20.20 -4.60 32.32
C LYS A 581 19.66 -5.56 33.39
N SER A 582 18.43 -6.03 33.21
CA SER A 582 17.77 -6.96 34.13
C SER A 582 17.57 -8.31 33.46
N SER A 583 17.84 -9.40 34.19
CA SER A 583 17.48 -10.76 33.79
C SER A 583 16.26 -11.28 34.55
N PHE A 584 15.40 -12.02 33.86
CA PHE A 584 14.32 -12.80 34.48
C PHE A 584 14.19 -14.16 33.77
N SER A 585 13.54 -15.10 34.42
CA SER A 585 13.37 -16.47 33.90
C SER A 585 12.02 -16.61 33.20
N ILE A 586 12.02 -17.21 32.00
CA ILE A 586 10.83 -17.49 31.19
C ILE A 586 10.33 -18.92 31.48
N VAL A 587 11.24 -19.90 31.38
CA VAL A 587 10.93 -21.31 31.61
C VAL A 587 11.77 -21.82 32.77
N PHE A 588 11.14 -22.54 33.69
CA PHE A 588 11.76 -23.07 34.91
C PHE A 588 11.76 -24.61 34.92
N ASN A 589 12.53 -25.20 35.84
CA ASN A 589 12.59 -26.65 36.09
C ASN A 589 12.97 -27.47 34.84
N LEU A 590 13.85 -26.93 34.01
CA LEU A 590 14.45 -27.66 32.89
C LEU A 590 15.59 -28.54 33.39
N SER A 591 15.92 -29.62 32.67
CA SER A 591 16.97 -30.54 33.11
C SER A 591 18.35 -30.03 32.67
N SER A 592 18.58 -29.90 31.37
CA SER A 592 19.82 -29.32 30.81
C SER A 592 19.54 -28.68 29.45
N PRO A 593 18.92 -27.48 29.40
CA PRO A 593 18.68 -26.79 28.14
C PRO A 593 20.03 -26.39 27.51
N ALA A 594 20.20 -26.64 26.22
CA ALA A 594 21.46 -26.39 25.53
C ALA A 594 21.30 -25.45 24.33
N ALA A 595 20.76 -25.94 23.22
CA ALA A 595 20.50 -25.09 22.06
C ALA A 595 19.17 -24.36 22.25
N ILE A 596 19.09 -23.12 21.74
CA ILE A 596 17.89 -22.30 21.77
C ILE A 596 17.79 -21.50 20.47
N ASP A 597 16.58 -21.42 19.93
CA ASP A 597 16.25 -20.50 18.83
C ASP A 597 14.76 -20.10 18.95
N VAL A 598 14.33 -19.08 18.22
CA VAL A 598 13.00 -18.49 18.35
C VAL A 598 12.30 -18.37 17.01
N HIS A 599 10.97 -18.30 17.03
CA HIS A 599 10.18 -17.81 15.91
C HIS A 599 9.47 -16.53 16.35
N TYR A 600 9.99 -15.37 15.94
CA TYR A 600 9.50 -14.07 16.35
C TYR A 600 8.02 -13.88 16.00
N GLY A 601 7.64 -14.18 14.75
CA GLY A 601 6.27 -13.95 14.26
C GLY A 601 5.18 -14.79 14.95
N PHE A 602 5.55 -15.89 15.60
CA PHE A 602 4.60 -16.74 16.35
C PHE A 602 4.84 -16.69 17.86
N GLY A 603 5.86 -15.95 18.32
CA GLY A 603 6.23 -15.92 19.73
C GLY A 603 6.54 -17.31 20.29
N LEU A 604 7.30 -18.12 19.55
CA LEU A 604 7.72 -19.46 19.97
C LEU A 604 9.19 -19.49 20.35
N ILE A 605 9.51 -20.26 21.40
CA ILE A 605 10.87 -20.60 21.81
C ILE A 605 11.05 -22.09 21.55
N PHE A 606 12.15 -22.47 20.90
CA PHE A 606 12.57 -23.84 20.70
C PHE A 606 13.86 -24.07 21.48
N TRP A 607 13.96 -25.19 22.20
CA TRP A 607 15.19 -25.56 22.87
C TRP A 607 15.40 -27.07 22.90
N SER A 608 16.66 -27.49 22.98
CA SER A 608 17.04 -28.88 23.21
C SER A 608 17.36 -29.10 24.69
N ASP A 609 16.98 -30.25 25.22
CA ASP A 609 17.39 -30.70 26.56
C ASP A 609 18.33 -31.91 26.44
N LEU A 610 19.58 -31.75 26.87
CA LEU A 610 20.62 -32.78 26.72
C LEU A 610 20.46 -33.94 27.69
N THR A 611 19.80 -33.73 28.84
CA THR A 611 19.58 -34.77 29.85
C THR A 611 18.36 -35.59 29.49
N GLU A 612 17.27 -34.91 29.10
CA GLU A 612 16.05 -35.59 28.66
C GLU A 612 16.13 -36.14 27.23
N ARG A 613 17.12 -35.70 26.44
CA ARG A 613 17.33 -36.08 25.04
C ARG A 613 16.12 -35.77 24.16
N ASN A 614 15.59 -34.56 24.27
CA ASN A 614 14.45 -34.11 23.49
C ASN A 614 14.62 -32.67 23.00
N ILE A 615 13.79 -32.29 22.03
CA ILE A 615 13.60 -30.91 21.59
C ILE A 615 12.19 -30.50 21.95
N LYS A 616 12.06 -29.37 22.63
CA LYS A 616 10.79 -28.81 23.11
C LYS A 616 10.55 -27.46 22.46
N ARG A 617 9.27 -27.06 22.42
CA ARG A 617 8.87 -25.68 22.22
C ARG A 617 7.94 -25.20 23.31
N SER A 618 7.89 -23.90 23.48
CA SER A 618 6.88 -23.20 24.28
C SER A 618 6.52 -21.88 23.63
N ASN A 619 5.48 -21.27 24.13
CA ASN A 619 5.23 -19.85 23.91
C ASN A 619 6.31 -19.00 24.62
N MET A 620 6.47 -17.73 24.21
CA MET A 620 7.41 -16.77 24.81
C MET A 620 7.12 -16.42 26.29
N ASP A 621 5.91 -16.70 26.78
CA ASP A 621 5.54 -16.58 28.20
C ASP A 621 5.90 -17.84 29.02
N GLY A 622 6.49 -18.85 28.38
CA GLY A 622 6.84 -20.14 28.98
C GLY A 622 5.69 -21.13 29.09
N THR A 623 4.51 -20.80 28.56
CA THR A 623 3.35 -21.69 28.55
C THR A 623 3.38 -22.66 27.36
N ASN A 624 2.51 -23.68 27.41
CA ASN A 624 2.32 -24.64 26.32
C ASN A 624 3.62 -25.37 25.90
N ILE A 625 4.36 -25.87 26.89
CA ILE A 625 5.56 -26.66 26.64
C ILE A 625 5.16 -27.98 25.98
N THR A 626 5.59 -28.19 24.74
CA THR A 626 5.36 -29.42 23.97
C THR A 626 6.69 -30.01 23.53
N VAL A 627 6.85 -31.32 23.71
CA VAL A 627 7.96 -32.07 23.13
C VAL A 627 7.70 -32.27 21.64
N ILE A 628 8.63 -31.86 20.80
CA ILE A 628 8.56 -31.96 19.33
C ILE A 628 9.27 -33.24 18.87
N HIS A 629 10.47 -33.49 19.41
CA HIS A 629 11.28 -34.66 19.07
C HIS A 629 11.83 -35.30 20.32
N ASP A 630 11.70 -36.62 20.41
CA ASP A 630 12.32 -37.45 21.44
C ASP A 630 13.54 -38.23 20.89
N ASP A 631 14.39 -38.68 21.81
CA ASP A 631 15.64 -39.39 21.52
C ASP A 631 16.58 -38.64 20.55
N THR A 632 16.87 -37.38 20.87
CA THR A 632 17.83 -36.55 20.13
C THR A 632 18.77 -35.83 21.10
N LYS A 633 20.06 -35.82 20.79
CA LYS A 633 21.05 -35.07 21.57
C LYS A 633 21.58 -33.91 20.73
N SER A 634 20.87 -32.79 20.80
CA SER A 634 21.12 -31.63 19.95
C SER A 634 21.88 -30.52 20.66
N TYR A 635 22.99 -30.10 20.06
CA TYR A 635 23.80 -28.96 20.53
C TYR A 635 23.59 -27.70 19.68
N GLY A 636 22.82 -27.78 18.59
CA GLY A 636 22.49 -26.66 17.73
C GLY A 636 21.09 -26.80 17.13
N LEU A 637 20.33 -25.71 17.20
CA LEU A 637 19.00 -25.56 16.63
C LEU A 637 19.01 -24.33 15.72
N ALA A 638 18.30 -24.42 14.59
CA ALA A 638 18.04 -23.28 13.74
C ALA A 638 16.61 -23.32 13.21
N VAL A 639 15.89 -22.21 13.41
CA VAL A 639 14.53 -22.00 12.95
C VAL A 639 14.56 -21.32 11.58
N GLU A 640 13.92 -21.95 10.60
CA GLU A 640 13.66 -21.39 9.28
C GLU A 640 12.25 -20.79 9.30
N TRP A 641 12.18 -19.47 9.51
CA TRP A 641 10.92 -18.77 9.78
C TRP A 641 10.05 -18.57 8.52
N SER A 642 10.61 -18.62 7.32
CA SER A 642 9.83 -18.38 6.09
C SER A 642 8.99 -19.61 5.69
N SER A 643 9.45 -20.83 5.97
CA SER A 643 8.74 -22.09 5.63
C SER A 643 8.36 -22.92 6.85
N LEU A 644 8.55 -22.39 8.06
CA LEU A 644 8.15 -23.01 9.33
C LEU A 644 8.84 -24.36 9.57
N LEU A 645 10.13 -24.42 9.26
CA LEU A 645 10.95 -25.63 9.43
C LEU A 645 11.94 -25.47 10.58
N LEU A 646 12.14 -26.55 11.33
CA LEU A 646 13.10 -26.64 12.41
C LEU A 646 14.26 -27.54 11.98
N TYR A 647 15.47 -26.99 11.96
CA TYR A 647 16.70 -27.73 11.71
C TYR A 647 17.43 -27.98 13.03
N TRP A 648 17.99 -29.18 13.18
CA TRP A 648 18.82 -29.50 14.34
C TRP A 648 19.98 -30.42 14.01
N THR A 649 21.05 -30.27 14.77
CA THR A 649 22.16 -31.20 14.79
C THR A 649 21.86 -32.31 15.79
N ASP A 650 22.13 -33.57 15.46
CA ASP A 650 22.04 -34.69 16.39
C ASP A 650 23.41 -35.36 16.52
N ASN A 651 24.00 -35.20 17.70
CA ASN A 651 25.34 -35.68 17.98
C ASN A 651 25.34 -37.18 18.35
N SER A 652 24.18 -37.74 18.72
CA SER A 652 24.04 -39.18 18.99
C SER A 652 23.79 -39.98 17.72
N LYS A 653 23.09 -39.39 16.74
CA LYS A 653 22.80 -40.01 15.45
C LYS A 653 23.81 -39.65 14.36
N HIS A 654 24.71 -38.70 14.64
CA HIS A 654 25.67 -38.19 13.66
C HIS A 654 24.95 -37.68 12.40
N THR A 655 23.93 -36.83 12.56
CA THR A 655 23.13 -36.31 11.45
C THR A 655 22.68 -34.86 11.67
N ILE A 656 22.40 -34.15 10.57
CA ILE A 656 21.58 -32.92 10.59
C ILE A 656 20.21 -33.28 10.05
N LEU A 657 19.18 -32.93 10.82
CA LEU A 657 17.78 -33.29 10.56
C LEU A 657 16.94 -32.02 10.41
N VAL A 658 15.80 -32.14 9.74
CA VAL A 658 14.79 -31.09 9.59
C VAL A 658 13.38 -31.67 9.78
N SER A 659 12.48 -30.89 10.36
CA SER A 659 11.04 -31.19 10.48
C SER A 659 10.22 -29.91 10.37
N ASP A 660 8.89 -30.03 10.36
CA ASP A 660 8.03 -28.89 10.69
C ASP A 660 8.02 -28.62 12.21
N PHE A 661 7.41 -27.50 12.63
CA PHE A 661 7.30 -27.11 14.04
C PHE A 661 6.42 -28.02 14.90
N GLU A 662 5.61 -28.87 14.28
CA GLU A 662 4.79 -29.88 14.97
C GLU A 662 5.52 -31.22 15.11
N GLY A 663 6.75 -31.32 14.61
CA GLY A 663 7.59 -32.52 14.69
C GLY A 663 7.29 -33.56 13.60
N ASN A 664 6.44 -33.24 12.62
CA ASN A 664 6.17 -34.12 11.51
C ASN A 664 7.18 -33.93 10.38
N ASN A 665 7.12 -34.83 9.38
CA ASN A 665 7.92 -34.74 8.15
C ASN A 665 9.44 -34.71 8.38
N ILE A 666 9.93 -35.47 9.36
CA ILE A 666 11.37 -35.55 9.67
C ILE A 666 12.14 -36.04 8.45
N ARG A 667 13.19 -35.30 8.07
CA ARG A 667 14.10 -35.63 6.98
C ARG A 667 15.55 -35.47 7.43
N THR A 668 16.39 -36.37 6.96
CA THR A 668 17.84 -36.26 7.14
C THR A 668 18.44 -35.40 6.03
N VAL A 669 19.04 -34.28 6.40
CA VAL A 669 19.66 -33.30 5.49
C VAL A 669 21.10 -33.69 5.20
N ILE A 670 21.87 -33.99 6.25
CA ILE A 670 23.26 -34.45 6.16
C ILE A 670 23.40 -35.71 7.01
N SER A 671 23.94 -36.78 6.39
CA SER A 671 24.29 -38.05 7.06
C SER A 671 25.60 -38.62 6.54
N ARG A 672 26.46 -37.74 5.99
CA ARG A 672 27.70 -38.15 5.34
C ARG A 672 28.84 -38.03 6.36
N PHE A 673 29.74 -39.00 6.32
CA PHE A 673 31.00 -39.13 7.08
C PHE A 673 30.96 -40.07 8.31
N PRO A 674 31.85 -41.09 8.35
CA PRO A 674 32.24 -41.72 9.62
C PRO A 674 32.89 -40.64 10.51
N ALA A 675 32.49 -40.58 11.79
CA ALA A 675 32.95 -39.60 12.78
C ALA A 675 32.48 -38.14 12.57
N PHE A 676 31.19 -37.96 12.30
CA PHE A 676 30.50 -36.66 12.20
C PHE A 676 29.88 -36.24 13.54
N PHE A 677 30.24 -35.08 14.06
CA PHE A 677 29.90 -34.56 15.40
C PHE A 677 29.47 -33.09 15.26
N PRO A 678 28.30 -32.84 14.65
CA PRO A 678 27.83 -31.49 14.41
C PRO A 678 27.46 -30.81 15.73
N ALA A 679 27.82 -29.53 15.88
CA ALA A 679 27.48 -28.71 17.05
C ALA A 679 26.51 -27.59 16.68
N GLY A 680 26.99 -26.35 16.56
CA GLY A 680 26.18 -25.21 16.18
C GLY A 680 25.76 -25.26 14.72
N ILE A 681 24.57 -24.78 14.41
CA ILE A 681 24.02 -24.66 13.06
C ILE A 681 23.34 -23.31 12.91
N VAL A 682 23.48 -22.68 11.74
CA VAL A 682 22.80 -21.43 11.38
C VAL A 682 22.42 -21.43 9.91
N LEU A 683 21.34 -20.73 9.60
CA LEU A 683 20.72 -20.69 8.27
C LEU A 683 20.67 -19.26 7.74
N ASP A 684 20.89 -19.12 6.42
CA ASP A 684 20.48 -17.94 5.66
C ASP A 684 19.44 -18.39 4.61
N PRO A 685 18.13 -18.31 4.95
CA PRO A 685 17.04 -18.70 4.04
C PRO A 685 17.04 -17.91 2.74
N HIS A 686 17.47 -16.64 2.76
CA HIS A 686 17.49 -15.79 1.57
C HIS A 686 18.47 -16.30 0.49
N GLU A 687 19.58 -16.89 0.90
CA GLU A 687 20.58 -17.48 0.00
C GLU A 687 20.42 -19.00 -0.15
N GLY A 688 19.51 -19.62 0.62
CA GLY A 688 19.30 -21.06 0.62
C GLY A 688 20.50 -21.87 1.13
N VAL A 689 21.34 -21.28 2.00
CA VAL A 689 22.55 -21.92 2.55
C VAL A 689 22.46 -22.18 4.05
N MET A 690 23.14 -23.22 4.50
CA MET A 690 23.34 -23.54 5.90
C MET A 690 24.81 -23.69 6.25
N PHE A 691 25.16 -23.29 7.46
CA PHE A 691 26.50 -23.41 8.01
C PHE A 691 26.44 -24.16 9.34
N TRP A 692 27.43 -25.00 9.60
CA TRP A 692 27.53 -25.68 10.89
C TRP A 692 28.98 -25.90 11.30
N THR A 693 29.18 -26.05 12.61
CA THR A 693 30.46 -26.41 13.21
C THR A 693 30.52 -27.91 13.44
N GLN A 694 31.70 -28.48 13.23
CA GLN A 694 32.00 -29.89 13.43
C GLN A 694 33.06 -30.01 14.52
N ARG A 695 32.66 -30.67 15.62
CA ARG A 695 33.53 -30.96 16.76
C ARG A 695 34.46 -32.12 16.44
N LEU A 696 35.56 -32.21 17.20
CA LEU A 696 36.61 -33.23 17.04
C LEU A 696 37.28 -33.17 15.65
N TRP A 697 38.56 -32.74 15.61
CA TRP A 697 39.34 -32.36 14.42
C TRP A 697 39.01 -31.00 13.78
N GLY A 698 37.96 -30.32 14.24
CA GLY A 698 37.74 -28.88 14.09
C GLY A 698 37.51 -28.36 12.67
N ASN A 699 36.25 -28.34 12.21
CA ASN A 699 35.90 -27.76 10.90
C ASN A 699 34.66 -26.87 10.98
N VAL A 700 34.61 -25.85 10.11
CA VAL A 700 33.37 -25.13 9.77
C VAL A 700 32.97 -25.54 8.37
N LEU A 701 31.71 -25.90 8.19
CA LEU A 701 31.18 -26.41 6.93
C LEU A 701 30.01 -25.56 6.44
N ARG A 702 29.82 -25.59 5.13
CA ARG A 702 28.71 -24.98 4.41
C ARG A 702 28.03 -26.02 3.53
N SER A 703 26.72 -25.91 3.36
CA SER A 703 26.01 -26.57 2.26
C SER A 703 24.78 -25.76 1.87
N THR A 704 24.07 -26.19 0.85
CA THR A 704 22.68 -25.76 0.66
C THR A 704 21.81 -26.25 1.83
N MET A 705 20.69 -25.59 2.10
CA MET A 705 19.75 -25.98 3.18
C MET A 705 19.08 -27.35 2.96
N TYR A 706 19.19 -27.92 1.76
CA TYR A 706 18.74 -29.27 1.43
C TYR A 706 19.87 -30.31 1.50
N GLY A 707 21.05 -29.92 1.96
CA GLY A 707 22.21 -30.80 2.15
C GLY A 707 23.00 -31.14 0.88
N ALA A 708 22.67 -30.53 -0.25
CA ALA A 708 23.48 -30.61 -1.46
C ALA A 708 24.72 -29.73 -1.36
N GLN A 709 25.81 -30.13 -2.04
CA GLN A 709 27.07 -29.37 -2.14
C GLN A 709 27.73 -29.05 -0.78
N ALA A 710 27.72 -30.02 0.15
CA ALA A 710 28.45 -29.86 1.41
C ALA A 710 29.96 -29.71 1.18
N GLU A 711 30.51 -28.61 1.65
CA GLU A 711 31.92 -28.23 1.50
C GLU A 711 32.55 -27.81 2.84
N LEU A 712 33.85 -28.05 2.95
CA LEU A 712 34.66 -27.60 4.09
C LEU A 712 35.05 -26.13 3.89
N LEU A 713 34.43 -25.24 4.65
CA LEU A 713 34.65 -23.79 4.62
C LEU A 713 35.98 -23.42 5.27
N VAL A 714 36.24 -23.93 6.48
CA VAL A 714 37.48 -23.70 7.24
C VAL A 714 38.03 -25.02 7.75
N ARG A 715 39.32 -25.28 7.44
CA ARG A 715 39.97 -26.60 7.58
C ARG A 715 41.17 -26.66 8.54
N SER A 716 41.66 -25.53 9.03
CA SER A 716 42.91 -25.44 9.77
C SER A 716 42.85 -24.43 10.89
N ASN A 717 43.71 -24.56 11.90
CA ASN A 717 43.75 -23.69 13.09
C ASN A 717 42.40 -23.63 13.83
N LEU A 718 41.72 -24.77 13.93
CA LEU A 718 40.52 -24.96 14.75
C LEU A 718 40.76 -26.19 15.62
N SER A 719 40.43 -26.08 16.90
CA SER A 719 40.55 -27.15 17.89
C SER A 719 39.19 -27.78 18.16
N ASP A 720 38.20 -26.98 18.55
CA ASP A 720 36.83 -27.43 18.81
C ASP A 720 35.82 -26.29 18.56
N PRO A 721 35.46 -26.00 17.30
CA PRO A 721 34.49 -24.97 16.98
C PRO A 721 33.10 -25.39 17.48
N PHE A 722 32.44 -24.49 18.21
CA PHE A 722 31.15 -24.78 18.87
C PHE A 722 30.05 -23.82 18.40
N GLY A 723 30.04 -22.59 18.93
CA GLY A 723 29.04 -21.58 18.58
C GLY A 723 29.27 -21.01 17.17
N ILE A 724 28.19 -20.73 16.44
CA ILE A 724 28.23 -20.14 15.10
C ILE A 724 27.07 -19.16 14.91
N THR A 725 27.30 -18.05 14.21
CA THR A 725 26.28 -17.03 13.91
C THR A 725 26.62 -16.30 12.61
N LEU A 726 25.66 -15.53 12.06
CA LEU A 726 25.78 -14.90 10.74
C LEU A 726 25.51 -13.40 10.82
N ASP A 727 26.31 -12.62 10.09
CA ASP A 727 25.88 -11.33 9.58
C ASP A 727 25.37 -11.55 8.16
N ARG A 728 24.05 -11.66 8.03
CA ARG A 728 23.38 -11.93 6.74
C ARG A 728 23.48 -10.75 5.76
N GLN A 729 23.65 -9.52 6.27
CA GLN A 729 23.73 -8.33 5.44
C GLN A 729 25.10 -8.23 4.77
N ASN A 730 26.17 -8.47 5.52
CA ASN A 730 27.54 -8.41 5.01
C ASN A 730 28.08 -9.77 4.54
N LYS A 731 27.26 -10.83 4.58
CA LYS A 731 27.61 -12.21 4.20
C LYS A 731 28.86 -12.72 4.93
N LEU A 732 28.87 -12.53 6.26
CA LEU A 732 29.94 -13.00 7.14
C LEU A 732 29.43 -14.11 8.06
N VAL A 733 30.28 -15.11 8.27
CA VAL A 733 30.08 -16.18 9.26
C VAL A 733 31.02 -15.91 10.43
N PHE A 734 30.50 -15.99 11.65
CA PHE A 734 31.26 -15.91 12.88
C PHE A 734 31.18 -17.23 13.62
N TRP A 735 32.30 -17.71 14.14
CA TRP A 735 32.31 -18.90 14.99
C TRP A 735 33.24 -18.69 16.17
N MET A 736 33.05 -19.54 17.17
CA MET A 736 33.89 -19.59 18.35
C MET A 736 34.50 -20.97 18.50
N ASP A 737 35.77 -21.00 18.84
CA ASP A 737 36.50 -22.19 19.22
C ASP A 737 36.55 -22.33 20.76
N GLU A 738 35.98 -23.41 21.28
CA GLU A 738 35.79 -23.64 22.74
C GLU A 738 37.14 -23.81 23.47
N VAL A 739 38.13 -24.42 22.81
CA VAL A 739 39.43 -24.74 23.42
C VAL A 739 40.33 -23.52 23.48
N THR A 740 40.35 -22.72 22.42
CA THR A 740 41.19 -21.51 22.32
C THR A 740 40.50 -20.26 22.88
N GLY A 741 39.17 -20.25 22.96
CA GLY A 741 38.39 -19.06 23.31
C GLY A 741 38.44 -17.97 22.23
N ALA A 742 38.94 -18.30 21.04
CA ALA A 742 39.04 -17.39 19.90
C ALA A 742 37.71 -17.28 19.18
N ILE A 743 37.34 -16.04 18.86
CA ILE A 743 36.21 -15.69 18.01
C ILE A 743 36.76 -15.25 16.68
N GLU A 744 36.38 -15.95 15.63
CA GLU A 744 36.85 -15.71 14.28
C GLU A 744 35.67 -15.45 13.34
N SER A 745 35.99 -14.86 12.18
CA SER A 745 35.02 -14.67 11.12
C SER A 745 35.64 -14.83 9.75
N SER A 746 34.82 -15.20 8.77
CA SER A 746 35.13 -15.23 7.34
C SER A 746 33.92 -14.78 6.55
N ASP A 747 34.07 -14.58 5.24
CA ASP A 747 32.92 -14.51 4.35
C ASP A 747 32.26 -15.91 4.15
N TYR A 748 31.13 -15.94 3.45
CA TYR A 748 30.35 -17.16 3.17
C TYR A 748 31.09 -18.19 2.31
N ASP A 749 32.18 -17.80 1.65
CA ASP A 749 33.03 -18.69 0.85
C ASP A 749 34.34 -19.08 1.59
N GLY A 750 34.50 -18.64 2.85
CA GLY A 750 35.62 -19.01 3.72
C GLY A 750 36.87 -18.16 3.51
N ASN A 751 36.78 -17.12 2.68
CA ASN A 751 37.87 -16.18 2.46
C ASN A 751 37.85 -15.07 3.53
N ASN A 752 38.88 -14.22 3.51
CA ASN A 752 39.02 -13.07 4.40
C ASN A 752 38.91 -13.41 5.91
N ARG A 753 39.44 -14.58 6.30
CA ARG A 753 39.43 -15.02 7.69
C ARG A 753 40.16 -14.01 8.59
N ARG A 754 39.46 -13.55 9.64
CA ARG A 754 39.98 -12.64 10.66
C ARG A 754 39.66 -13.15 12.07
N SER A 755 40.64 -13.06 12.96
CA SER A 755 40.42 -13.25 14.40
C SER A 755 39.99 -11.91 15.01
N LEU A 756 38.86 -11.91 15.72
CA LEU A 756 38.25 -10.70 16.27
C LEU A 756 38.64 -10.46 17.71
N PHE A 757 38.52 -11.50 18.53
CA PHE A 757 38.68 -11.40 19.98
C PHE A 757 39.03 -12.77 20.56
N GLU A 758 39.82 -12.79 21.62
CA GLU A 758 40.19 -14.00 22.36
C GLU A 758 39.84 -13.82 23.84
N LEU A 759 38.96 -14.71 24.34
CA LEU A 759 38.59 -14.74 25.75
C LEU A 759 39.73 -15.35 26.57
N LYS A 760 40.57 -14.50 27.17
CA LYS A 760 41.67 -14.95 28.04
C LYS A 760 41.15 -15.56 29.34
N ARG A 761 40.97 -16.88 29.39
CA ARG A 761 40.81 -17.64 30.65
C ARG A 761 41.57 -18.96 30.65
N ARG A 762 42.30 -19.20 31.74
CA ARG A 762 43.02 -20.44 32.04
C ARG A 762 42.13 -21.28 32.96
N LEU A 763 41.61 -22.40 32.45
CA LEU A 763 41.24 -23.66 33.12
C LEU A 763 39.98 -24.27 32.49
N PHE A 764 40.02 -25.59 32.40
CA PHE A 764 39.14 -26.47 31.63
C PHE A 764 37.64 -26.28 31.93
N PHE A 765 36.84 -26.44 30.85
CA PHE A 765 35.38 -26.43 30.72
C PHE A 765 34.72 -25.05 30.70
N SER A 766 34.28 -24.58 29.52
CA SER A 766 33.30 -23.49 29.45
C SER A 766 32.54 -23.48 28.12
N TYR A 767 31.29 -23.93 28.10
CA TYR A 767 30.40 -23.77 26.94
C TYR A 767 29.98 -22.31 26.82
N ILE A 768 30.05 -21.73 25.61
CA ILE A 768 29.87 -20.29 25.37
C ILE A 768 28.94 -20.06 24.19
N GLY A 769 27.90 -19.27 24.42
CA GLY A 769 26.92 -18.86 23.42
C GLY A 769 27.43 -17.69 22.58
N ILE A 770 27.07 -17.65 21.30
CA ILE A 770 27.43 -16.57 20.38
C ILE A 770 26.22 -16.22 19.50
N PHE A 771 25.92 -14.93 19.37
CA PHE A 771 24.85 -14.46 18.49
C PHE A 771 25.14 -13.06 17.97
N PHE A 772 24.97 -12.83 16.67
CA PHE A 772 25.19 -11.53 16.03
C PHE A 772 23.89 -10.73 15.92
N SER A 773 23.92 -9.45 16.31
CA SER A 773 22.82 -8.50 16.11
C SER A 773 23.33 -7.06 16.05
N TRP A 774 22.81 -6.26 15.12
CA TRP A 774 23.09 -4.81 14.97
C TRP A 774 24.58 -4.43 14.99
N SER A 775 25.41 -5.13 14.21
CA SER A 775 26.87 -4.90 14.14
C SER A 775 27.66 -5.33 15.39
N TYR A 776 26.99 -5.87 16.40
CA TYR A 776 27.60 -6.39 17.61
C TYR A 776 27.45 -7.90 17.72
N LEU A 777 28.45 -8.51 18.34
CA LEU A 777 28.44 -9.91 18.72
C LEU A 777 28.16 -10.00 20.22
N PHE A 778 27.10 -10.71 20.58
CA PHE A 778 26.81 -11.08 21.96
C PHE A 778 27.43 -12.44 22.23
N VAL A 779 28.17 -12.53 23.33
CA VAL A 779 28.95 -13.71 23.70
C VAL A 779 28.75 -13.96 25.19
N THR A 780 28.52 -15.21 25.62
CA THR A 780 28.27 -15.50 27.04
C THR A 780 29.11 -16.66 27.55
N ASP A 781 29.85 -16.48 28.64
CA ASP A 781 30.66 -17.54 29.23
C ASP A 781 29.85 -18.49 30.14
N ILE A 782 30.49 -19.59 30.55
CA ILE A 782 29.87 -20.59 31.43
C ILE A 782 29.49 -20.02 32.80
N ASP A 783 30.13 -18.94 33.26
CA ASP A 783 29.86 -18.30 34.55
C ASP A 783 28.73 -17.26 34.46
N GLY A 784 28.13 -17.10 33.29
CA GLY A 784 27.06 -16.14 33.02
C GLY A 784 27.53 -14.71 32.78
N ASN A 785 28.82 -14.49 32.52
CA ASN A 785 29.35 -13.21 32.04
C ASN A 785 29.07 -13.07 30.54
N GLY A 786 28.43 -11.97 30.18
CA GLY A 786 28.15 -11.59 28.81
C GLY A 786 29.07 -10.48 28.31
N TYR A 787 29.52 -10.60 27.07
CA TYR A 787 30.37 -9.65 26.37
C TYR A 787 29.66 -9.17 25.11
N LYS A 788 29.57 -7.86 24.93
CA LYS A 788 29.13 -7.22 23.69
C LYS A 788 30.36 -6.75 22.93
N VAL A 789 30.66 -7.40 21.80
CA VAL A 789 31.87 -7.17 21.02
C VAL A 789 31.52 -6.41 19.73
N ASP A 790 32.24 -5.34 19.45
CA ASP A 790 32.13 -4.59 18.19
C ASP A 790 32.85 -5.37 17.08
N THR A 791 32.10 -5.80 16.05
CA THR A 791 32.62 -6.64 14.96
C THR A 791 33.49 -5.88 13.95
N PHE A 792 33.44 -4.55 13.94
CA PHE A 792 34.30 -3.71 13.11
C PHE A 792 35.65 -3.46 13.79
N LYS A 793 35.63 -3.14 15.08
CA LYS A 793 36.84 -2.83 15.86
C LYS A 793 37.53 -4.06 16.43
N GLY A 794 36.82 -5.17 16.62
CA GLY A 794 37.34 -6.35 17.33
C GLY A 794 37.55 -6.09 18.82
N THR A 795 36.82 -5.14 19.41
CA THR A 795 36.98 -4.75 20.82
C THR A 795 35.70 -4.97 21.60
N VAL A 796 35.83 -5.33 22.87
CA VAL A 796 34.66 -5.45 23.76
C VAL A 796 34.17 -4.06 24.13
N GLU A 797 32.91 -3.77 23.82
CA GLU A 797 32.26 -2.48 24.10
C GLU A 797 31.69 -2.44 25.51
N SER A 798 31.06 -3.54 25.95
CA SER A 798 30.44 -3.62 27.27
C SER A 798 30.38 -5.03 27.82
N HIS A 799 30.41 -5.15 29.14
CA HIS A 799 30.24 -6.41 29.89
C HIS A 799 28.90 -6.37 30.63
N PHE A 800 28.17 -7.48 30.63
CA PHE A 800 26.93 -7.68 31.39
C PHE A 800 26.98 -9.00 32.14
N TYR A 801 26.15 -9.15 33.17
CA TYR A 801 26.12 -10.36 34.00
C TYR A 801 24.70 -10.90 34.08
N MET A 802 24.48 -12.16 33.68
CA MET A 802 23.16 -12.77 33.62
C MET A 802 22.70 -13.43 34.93
N ASN A 803 23.53 -13.37 35.99
CA ASN A 803 23.23 -13.90 37.32
C ASN A 803 22.83 -15.39 37.30
N THR A 804 23.59 -16.19 36.56
CA THR A 804 23.39 -17.63 36.37
C THR A 804 24.70 -18.33 36.05
N THR A 805 24.73 -19.65 36.16
CA THR A 805 25.83 -20.50 35.70
C THR A 805 25.38 -21.45 34.59
N HIS A 806 26.36 -22.00 33.87
CA HIS A 806 26.23 -22.88 32.71
C HIS A 806 25.29 -22.35 31.63
N THR A 807 25.64 -21.19 31.06
CA THR A 807 24.97 -20.70 29.86
C THR A 807 25.46 -21.48 28.65
N PHE A 808 24.55 -21.85 27.74
CA PHE A 808 24.86 -22.63 26.54
C PHE A 808 24.53 -21.81 25.28
N GLY A 809 23.33 -22.01 24.72
CA GLY A 809 22.85 -21.26 23.58
C GLY A 809 22.29 -19.90 23.99
N ILE A 810 22.52 -18.90 23.14
CA ILE A 810 21.91 -17.58 23.25
C ILE A 810 21.30 -17.16 21.92
N VAL A 811 20.24 -16.38 21.98
CA VAL A 811 19.54 -15.85 20.79
C VAL A 811 18.94 -14.50 21.10
N VAL A 812 19.01 -13.56 20.16
CA VAL A 812 18.36 -12.25 20.32
C VAL A 812 16.95 -12.31 19.76
N PHE A 813 15.96 -12.00 20.59
CA PHE A 813 14.56 -11.91 20.22
C PHE A 813 14.24 -10.51 19.68
N ASN A 814 14.23 -10.40 18.35
CA ASN A 814 14.01 -9.15 17.63
C ASN A 814 13.41 -9.41 16.23
N SER A 815 12.44 -8.58 15.84
CA SER A 815 11.76 -8.64 14.53
C SER A 815 12.73 -8.48 13.36
N SER A 816 13.75 -7.61 13.50
CA SER A 816 14.68 -7.29 12.41
C SER A 816 15.59 -8.45 12.01
N LEU A 817 15.65 -9.52 12.82
CA LEU A 817 16.47 -10.71 12.57
C LEU A 817 15.72 -11.81 11.81
N GLN A 818 14.40 -11.72 11.73
CA GLN A 818 13.53 -12.67 11.02
C GLN A 818 12.60 -11.90 10.08
N LEU A 819 13.20 -11.06 9.24
CA LEU A 819 12.46 -10.31 8.24
C LEU A 819 11.71 -11.29 7.31
N PRO A 820 10.44 -11.01 6.98
CA PRO A 820 9.77 -11.72 5.90
C PRO A 820 10.60 -11.52 4.63
N GLU A 821 10.82 -12.57 3.84
CA GLU A 821 11.49 -12.49 2.55
C GLU A 821 10.88 -11.36 1.70
N LEU A 822 11.65 -10.26 1.56
CA LEU A 822 11.46 -9.20 0.57
C LEU A 822 11.87 -9.79 -0.79
N GLY A 823 11.09 -10.77 -1.24
CA GLY A 823 11.46 -11.64 -2.36
C GLY A 823 11.28 -13.13 -2.08
N ARG A 824 10.12 -13.55 -1.55
CA ARG A 824 9.47 -14.68 -2.21
C ARG A 824 8.82 -14.12 -3.47
N PRO A 825 9.22 -14.55 -4.66
CA PRO A 825 8.20 -14.70 -5.68
C PRO A 825 7.25 -15.76 -5.10
N THR A 826 6.15 -15.28 -4.51
CA THR A 826 4.86 -15.84 -4.95
C THR A 826 5.00 -15.98 -6.46
N CYS A 827 4.89 -17.19 -7.01
CA CYS A 827 5.07 -17.50 -8.44
C CYS A 827 4.59 -16.33 -9.34
N ASN A 828 5.47 -15.37 -9.62
CA ASN A 828 5.20 -14.16 -10.38
C ASN A 828 6.16 -14.07 -11.55
N SER A 829 7.29 -14.79 -11.49
CA SER A 829 8.01 -15.25 -12.66
C SER A 829 7.29 -16.49 -13.21
N PRO A 830 7.09 -16.62 -14.54
CA PRO A 830 6.59 -17.86 -15.11
C PRO A 830 7.52 -19.00 -14.72
N CYS A 831 6.95 -20.09 -14.19
CA CYS A 831 7.68 -21.29 -13.82
C CYS A 831 7.15 -22.47 -14.63
N LEU A 832 8.04 -23.35 -15.08
CA LEU A 832 7.68 -24.61 -15.72
C LEU A 832 7.61 -25.71 -14.65
N LEU A 833 6.44 -26.32 -14.47
CA LEU A 833 6.28 -27.51 -13.63
C LEU A 833 6.69 -28.76 -14.41
N VAL A 834 7.54 -29.60 -13.80
CA VAL A 834 8.06 -30.83 -14.42
C VAL A 834 7.93 -31.98 -13.44
N SER A 835 7.24 -33.04 -13.84
CA SER A 835 7.27 -34.32 -13.13
C SER A 835 8.52 -35.12 -13.48
N SER A 836 9.14 -35.77 -12.51
CA SER A 836 10.27 -36.68 -12.74
C SER A 836 10.28 -37.76 -11.66
N TYR A 837 10.15 -39.02 -12.08
CA TYR A 837 10.19 -40.25 -11.27
C TYR A 837 9.37 -40.19 -9.96
N ASP A 838 9.92 -39.65 -8.88
CA ASP A 838 9.33 -39.59 -7.55
C ASP A 838 8.98 -38.15 -7.10
N ARG A 839 9.05 -37.16 -8.00
CA ARG A 839 8.97 -35.72 -7.64
C ARG A 839 8.32 -34.85 -8.69
N ILE A 840 7.88 -33.67 -8.26
CA ILE A 840 7.47 -32.55 -9.11
C ILE A 840 8.40 -31.36 -8.82
N PHE A 841 9.01 -30.81 -9.86
CA PHE A 841 9.92 -29.65 -9.82
C PHE A 841 9.24 -28.43 -10.44
N ALA A 842 9.65 -27.25 -10.00
CA ALA A 842 9.38 -25.99 -10.67
C ALA A 842 10.71 -25.39 -11.16
N LEU A 843 10.74 -25.01 -12.43
CA LEU A 843 11.88 -24.39 -13.10
C LEU A 843 11.53 -22.94 -13.41
N GLU A 844 12.29 -21.99 -12.87
CA GLU A 844 12.04 -20.56 -13.13
C GLU A 844 12.65 -20.14 -14.48
N PHE A 845 11.92 -19.36 -15.28
CA PHE A 845 12.48 -18.78 -16.51
C PHE A 845 13.39 -17.58 -16.17
N GLY A 846 14.71 -17.74 -16.36
CA GLY A 846 15.71 -16.67 -16.23
C GLY A 846 16.77 -16.93 -15.16
N ASN A 847 16.42 -17.59 -14.07
CA ASN A 847 17.34 -18.08 -13.05
C ASN A 847 17.47 -19.60 -13.21
N LYS A 848 18.68 -20.13 -13.39
CA LYS A 848 18.95 -21.59 -13.59
C LYS A 848 18.68 -22.43 -12.32
N LEU A 849 17.73 -22.04 -11.48
CA LEU A 849 17.39 -22.67 -10.21
C LEU A 849 16.17 -23.58 -10.38
N SER A 850 16.30 -24.83 -9.95
CA SER A 850 15.22 -25.81 -9.88
C SER A 850 14.87 -26.06 -8.42
N TYR A 851 13.60 -25.93 -8.04
CA TYR A 851 13.14 -26.26 -6.69
C TYR A 851 12.13 -27.41 -6.72
N ILE A 852 12.24 -28.32 -5.74
CA ILE A 852 11.33 -29.46 -5.60
C ILE A 852 10.06 -28.95 -4.94
N VAL A 853 8.93 -29.09 -5.61
CA VAL A 853 7.62 -28.68 -5.10
C VAL A 853 7.00 -29.80 -4.28
N VAL A 854 7.07 -31.05 -4.77
CA VAL A 854 6.56 -32.23 -4.06
C VAL A 854 7.54 -33.39 -4.24
N SER A 855 7.83 -34.12 -3.16
CA SER A 855 8.77 -35.26 -3.14
C SER A 855 8.13 -36.51 -2.57
N ASN A 856 8.72 -37.69 -2.83
CA ASN A 856 8.23 -39.01 -2.40
C ASN A 856 6.88 -39.37 -3.02
N LEU A 857 6.69 -39.02 -4.29
CA LEU A 857 5.51 -39.35 -5.06
C LEU A 857 5.62 -40.73 -5.69
N THR A 858 4.49 -41.40 -5.78
CA THR A 858 4.28 -42.49 -6.73
C THR A 858 4.22 -41.89 -8.13
N VAL A 859 4.90 -42.52 -9.09
CA VAL A 859 5.29 -41.92 -10.38
C VAL A 859 4.21 -41.00 -10.97
N PRO A 860 4.39 -39.66 -10.93
CA PRO A 860 3.41 -38.71 -11.44
C PRO A 860 3.44 -38.71 -12.98
N LEU A 861 2.29 -39.00 -13.59
CA LEU A 861 2.16 -39.19 -15.03
C LEU A 861 1.68 -37.94 -15.78
N ALA A 862 0.67 -37.27 -15.24
CA ALA A 862 0.11 -36.04 -15.76
C ALA A 862 -0.01 -35.02 -14.61
N LEU A 863 0.10 -33.73 -14.94
CA LEU A 863 0.16 -32.64 -13.97
C LEU A 863 -0.52 -31.38 -14.52
N ASP A 864 -1.23 -30.67 -13.63
CA ASP A 864 -1.81 -29.37 -13.93
C ASP A 864 -1.97 -28.56 -12.62
N PHE A 865 -2.34 -27.28 -12.70
CA PHE A 865 -2.37 -26.38 -11.54
C PHE A 865 -3.54 -25.39 -11.58
N HIS A 866 -3.90 -24.88 -10.40
CA HIS A 866 -4.84 -23.79 -10.24
C HIS A 866 -4.16 -22.59 -9.58
N TYR A 867 -3.82 -21.57 -10.37
CA TYR A 867 -3.00 -20.43 -9.93
C TYR A 867 -3.60 -19.68 -8.74
N ASN A 868 -4.86 -19.21 -8.85
CA ASN A 868 -5.48 -18.35 -7.83
C ASN A 868 -5.68 -19.02 -6.46
N LEU A 869 -5.82 -20.36 -6.45
CA LEU A 869 -6.01 -21.16 -5.23
C LEU A 869 -4.69 -21.78 -4.74
N GLY A 870 -3.64 -21.70 -5.55
CA GLY A 870 -2.33 -22.27 -5.24
C GLY A 870 -2.35 -23.80 -5.13
N TYR A 871 -3.09 -24.50 -5.99
CA TYR A 871 -3.14 -25.98 -6.00
C TYR A 871 -2.38 -26.57 -7.18
N ILE A 872 -1.76 -27.73 -6.95
CA ILE A 872 -1.18 -28.59 -7.99
C ILE A 872 -1.92 -29.93 -7.94
N PHE A 873 -2.27 -30.44 -9.11
CA PHE A 873 -2.95 -31.72 -9.30
C PHE A 873 -2.04 -32.64 -10.11
N TRP A 874 -1.97 -33.92 -9.74
CA TRP A 874 -1.29 -34.93 -10.53
C TRP A 874 -2.01 -36.27 -10.46
N SER A 875 -1.89 -37.05 -11.53
CA SER A 875 -2.25 -38.47 -11.53
C SER A 875 -1.01 -39.32 -11.27
N ASP A 876 -1.11 -40.34 -10.42
CA ASP A 876 -0.01 -41.27 -10.18
C ASP A 876 -0.16 -42.60 -10.95
N ALA A 877 0.94 -43.34 -11.06
CA ALA A 877 0.96 -44.68 -11.65
C ALA A 877 0.13 -45.73 -10.87
N GLU A 878 -0.32 -45.41 -9.65
CA GLU A 878 -1.18 -46.27 -8.84
C GLU A 878 -2.67 -46.07 -9.14
N ARG A 879 -3.00 -45.19 -10.11
CA ARG A 879 -4.36 -44.86 -10.58
C ARG A 879 -5.09 -43.86 -9.69
N ASN A 880 -4.38 -43.08 -8.89
CA ASN A 880 -4.98 -42.06 -8.05
C ASN A 880 -4.76 -40.67 -8.64
N ILE A 881 -5.70 -39.77 -8.35
CA ILE A 881 -5.54 -38.33 -8.60
C ILE A 881 -5.36 -37.66 -7.24
N LYS A 882 -4.26 -36.92 -7.10
CA LYS A 882 -3.86 -36.25 -5.86
C LYS A 882 -3.73 -34.76 -6.09
N ARG A 883 -3.84 -34.00 -5.02
CA ARG A 883 -3.49 -32.59 -4.98
C ARG A 883 -2.55 -32.26 -3.84
N SER A 884 -1.87 -31.14 -3.99
CA SER A 884 -1.18 -30.45 -2.91
C SER A 884 -1.33 -28.93 -3.09
N ASN A 885 -0.96 -28.19 -2.06
CA ASN A 885 -0.65 -26.79 -2.20
C ASN A 885 0.61 -26.61 -3.06
N ILE A 886 0.78 -25.44 -3.67
CA ILE A 886 1.93 -25.07 -4.52
C ILE A 886 3.25 -25.01 -3.73
N ASN A 887 3.17 -24.94 -2.40
CA ASN A 887 4.32 -25.05 -1.49
C ASN A 887 4.61 -26.51 -1.07
N GLY A 888 3.94 -27.49 -1.68
CA GLY A 888 4.13 -28.92 -1.40
C GLY A 888 3.43 -29.46 -0.14
N THR A 889 2.70 -28.61 0.58
CA THR A 889 1.97 -29.01 1.80
C THR A 889 0.59 -29.60 1.48
N SER A 890 -0.01 -30.28 2.46
CA SER A 890 -1.40 -30.77 2.40
C SER A 890 -1.70 -31.70 1.22
N ILE A 891 -0.84 -32.69 0.99
CA ILE A 891 -1.09 -33.73 -0.02
C ILE A 891 -2.38 -34.49 0.32
N LYS A 892 -3.35 -34.47 -0.59
CA LYS A 892 -4.66 -35.14 -0.45
C LYS A 892 -4.95 -35.97 -1.70
N ALA A 893 -5.38 -37.22 -1.52
CA ALA A 893 -5.94 -38.01 -2.62
C ALA A 893 -7.39 -37.56 -2.86
N ILE A 894 -7.67 -37.11 -4.08
CA ILE A 894 -9.00 -36.64 -4.52
C ILE A 894 -9.83 -37.84 -4.97
N HIS A 895 -9.25 -38.65 -5.86
CA HIS A 895 -9.88 -39.87 -6.37
C HIS A 895 -8.92 -41.04 -6.21
N ASN A 896 -9.33 -42.03 -5.43
CA ASN A 896 -8.65 -43.32 -5.36
C ASN A 896 -9.21 -44.23 -6.47
N ASN A 897 -8.34 -44.91 -7.22
CA ASN A 897 -8.73 -45.68 -8.41
C ASN A 897 -9.55 -44.84 -9.42
N ALA A 898 -9.06 -43.64 -9.72
CA ALA A 898 -9.69 -42.70 -10.65
C ALA A 898 -9.84 -43.28 -12.07
N CYS A 899 -8.89 -44.14 -12.48
CA CYS A 899 -8.82 -44.80 -13.77
C CYS A 899 -8.69 -46.32 -13.62
N THR A 900 -9.13 -47.06 -14.63
CA THR A 900 -9.16 -48.53 -14.61
C THR A 900 -7.76 -49.14 -14.66
N ARG A 901 -6.85 -48.53 -15.44
CA ARG A 901 -5.43 -48.94 -15.53
C ARG A 901 -4.44 -47.78 -15.51
N VAL A 902 -4.60 -46.80 -16.39
CA VAL A 902 -3.68 -45.64 -16.50
C VAL A 902 -4.50 -44.41 -16.86
N CYS A 903 -4.28 -43.32 -16.13
CA CYS A 903 -4.81 -42.01 -16.50
C CYS A 903 -3.91 -41.41 -17.59
N GLY A 904 -4.49 -40.98 -18.71
CA GLY A 904 -3.73 -40.43 -19.83
C GLY A 904 -3.19 -39.03 -19.54
N ASP A 905 -4.11 -38.11 -19.34
CA ASP A 905 -3.87 -36.71 -19.01
C ASP A 905 -4.94 -36.15 -18.07
N LEU A 906 -4.67 -34.99 -17.48
CA LEU A 906 -5.58 -34.26 -16.60
C LEU A 906 -5.57 -32.76 -16.92
N ALA A 907 -6.71 -32.10 -16.74
CA ALA A 907 -6.83 -30.66 -16.98
C ALA A 907 -7.75 -30.00 -15.95
N VAL A 908 -7.38 -28.80 -15.49
CA VAL A 908 -8.13 -28.00 -14.51
C VAL A 908 -8.88 -26.87 -15.22
N GLU A 909 -10.18 -26.80 -15.01
CA GLU A 909 -11.02 -25.68 -15.45
C GLU A 909 -11.10 -24.62 -14.34
N TRP A 910 -10.28 -23.57 -14.44
CA TRP A 910 -10.10 -22.58 -13.37
C TRP A 910 -11.30 -21.65 -13.15
N ASN A 911 -12.20 -21.50 -14.13
CA ASN A 911 -13.40 -20.66 -13.99
C ASN A 911 -14.54 -21.37 -13.24
N SER A 912 -14.77 -22.64 -13.53
CA SER A 912 -15.86 -23.44 -12.95
C SER A 912 -15.44 -24.27 -11.72
N LEU A 913 -14.13 -24.30 -11.43
CA LEU A 913 -13.51 -25.12 -10.37
C LEU A 913 -13.76 -26.62 -10.58
N GLN A 914 -13.52 -27.10 -11.79
CA GLN A 914 -13.67 -28.51 -12.16
C GLN A 914 -12.34 -29.14 -12.58
N LEU A 915 -12.23 -30.45 -12.35
CA LEU A 915 -11.08 -31.28 -12.69
C LEU A 915 -11.51 -32.35 -13.69
N TYR A 916 -10.86 -32.38 -14.84
CA TYR A 916 -11.10 -33.35 -15.90
C TYR A 916 -9.93 -34.33 -15.99
N TRP A 917 -10.20 -35.60 -16.26
CA TRP A 917 -9.16 -36.58 -16.57
C TRP A 917 -9.60 -37.64 -17.56
N THR A 918 -8.63 -38.21 -18.27
CA THR A 918 -8.85 -39.27 -19.25
C THR A 918 -8.53 -40.67 -18.70
N ASP A 919 -9.39 -41.65 -18.95
CA ASP A 919 -9.10 -43.08 -18.73
C ASP A 919 -8.77 -43.73 -20.08
N LEU A 920 -7.49 -44.07 -20.27
CA LEU A 920 -6.97 -44.65 -21.52
C LEU A 920 -7.60 -46.01 -21.85
N THR A 921 -8.00 -46.76 -20.83
CA THR A 921 -8.50 -48.13 -21.00
C THR A 921 -9.98 -48.20 -21.31
N ASN A 922 -10.77 -47.34 -20.68
CA ASN A 922 -12.21 -47.29 -20.92
C ASN A 922 -12.60 -46.30 -22.03
N GLY A 923 -11.68 -45.46 -22.49
CA GLY A 923 -11.98 -44.45 -23.51
C GLY A 923 -12.87 -43.32 -22.97
N THR A 924 -12.88 -43.07 -21.66
CA THR A 924 -13.76 -42.09 -21.03
C THR A 924 -13.03 -40.81 -20.63
N ILE A 925 -13.73 -39.68 -20.68
CA ILE A 925 -13.34 -38.43 -20.01
C ILE A 925 -14.29 -38.23 -18.84
N SER A 926 -13.74 -38.13 -17.63
CA SER A 926 -14.48 -37.91 -16.40
C SER A 926 -14.23 -36.50 -15.87
N VAL A 927 -15.20 -35.97 -15.12
CA VAL A 927 -15.12 -34.67 -14.46
C VAL A 927 -15.54 -34.79 -12.99
N SER A 928 -14.94 -34.00 -12.12
CA SER A 928 -15.39 -33.77 -10.75
C SER A 928 -15.12 -32.32 -10.34
N ASP A 929 -15.57 -31.90 -9.16
CA ASP A 929 -15.02 -30.69 -8.55
C ASP A 929 -13.55 -30.89 -8.10
N LEU A 930 -12.88 -29.81 -7.71
CA LEU A 930 -11.47 -29.82 -7.24
C LEU A 930 -11.27 -30.54 -5.89
N GLU A 931 -12.35 -30.86 -5.17
CA GLU A 931 -12.33 -31.59 -3.89
C GLU A 931 -12.62 -33.09 -4.06
N GLY A 932 -13.06 -33.51 -5.25
CA GLY A 932 -13.36 -34.90 -5.61
C GLY A 932 -14.83 -35.28 -5.53
N ASN A 933 -15.74 -34.33 -5.29
CA ASN A 933 -17.18 -34.60 -5.27
C ASN A 933 -17.78 -34.50 -6.68
N ASN A 934 -18.98 -35.06 -6.82
CA ASN A 934 -19.79 -35.00 -8.05
C ASN A 934 -19.09 -35.58 -9.30
N LYS A 935 -18.40 -36.72 -9.14
CA LYS A 935 -17.79 -37.43 -10.27
C LYS A 935 -18.84 -37.84 -11.31
N SER A 936 -18.64 -37.44 -12.56
CA SER A 936 -19.47 -37.82 -13.70
C SER A 936 -18.62 -38.09 -14.96
N ILE A 937 -19.19 -38.80 -15.93
CA ILE A 937 -18.53 -39.09 -17.21
C ILE A 937 -19.10 -38.14 -18.24
N VAL A 938 -18.25 -37.30 -18.83
CA VAL A 938 -18.65 -36.28 -19.82
C VAL A 938 -18.63 -36.87 -21.23
N TRP A 939 -17.72 -37.80 -21.48
CA TRP A 939 -17.53 -38.36 -22.80
C TRP A 939 -17.04 -39.80 -22.78
N PHE A 940 -17.44 -40.58 -23.79
CA PHE A 940 -17.07 -41.98 -23.97
C PHE A 940 -16.79 -42.26 -25.45
N LEU A 941 -15.60 -42.78 -25.72
CA LEU A 941 -15.15 -43.19 -27.05
C LEU A 941 -15.07 -44.71 -27.14
N LYS A 942 -15.99 -45.30 -27.88
CA LYS A 942 -16.01 -46.75 -28.09
C LYS A 942 -14.84 -47.18 -28.98
N GLY A 943 -13.83 -47.82 -28.40
CA GLY A 943 -12.68 -48.37 -29.12
C GLY A 943 -11.51 -47.41 -29.35
N GLY A 944 -11.49 -46.25 -28.69
CA GLY A 944 -10.37 -45.31 -28.74
C GLY A 944 -9.84 -44.97 -27.34
N SER A 945 -8.60 -44.47 -27.27
CA SER A 945 -7.91 -44.10 -26.03
C SER A 945 -7.56 -42.60 -26.05
N PRO A 946 -8.32 -41.73 -25.35
CA PRO A 946 -8.00 -40.31 -25.27
C PRO A 946 -6.70 -40.13 -24.46
N LYS A 947 -5.68 -39.50 -25.07
CA LYS A 947 -4.31 -39.46 -24.52
C LYS A 947 -3.90 -38.13 -23.90
N GLY A 948 -4.18 -37.02 -24.57
CA GLY A 948 -3.82 -35.67 -24.12
C GLY A 948 -5.07 -34.80 -24.04
N MET A 949 -5.08 -33.84 -23.13
CA MET A 949 -6.24 -33.00 -22.87
C MET A 949 -5.84 -31.59 -22.47
N SER A 950 -6.55 -30.60 -23.00
CA SER A 950 -6.48 -29.20 -22.59
C SER A 950 -7.87 -28.59 -22.73
N LEU A 951 -8.15 -27.54 -21.99
CA LEU A 951 -9.47 -26.91 -21.91
C LEU A 951 -9.35 -25.43 -22.29
N ASP A 952 -10.36 -24.90 -22.97
CA ASP A 952 -10.51 -23.46 -23.22
C ASP A 952 -11.82 -22.95 -22.57
N PRO A 953 -11.77 -22.49 -21.32
CA PRO A 953 -12.97 -22.08 -20.59
C PRO A 953 -13.67 -20.84 -21.17
N TYR A 954 -13.07 -20.13 -22.13
CA TYR A 954 -13.64 -18.91 -22.70
C TYR A 954 -14.56 -19.20 -23.89
N GLU A 955 -14.28 -20.26 -24.65
CA GLU A 955 -15.08 -20.70 -25.80
C GLU A 955 -16.10 -21.81 -25.43
N GLY A 956 -15.97 -22.36 -24.22
CA GLY A 956 -16.81 -23.47 -23.70
C GLY A 956 -16.26 -24.83 -24.11
#